data_AF-A0A2E3N8B3-F1
#
_entry.id   AF-A0A2E3N8B3-F1
#
_cell.length_a   1.000
_cell.length_b   1.000
_cell.length_c   1.000
_cell.angle_alpha   90.00
_cell.angle_beta   90.00
_cell.angle_gamma   90.00
#
_symmetry.space_group_name_H-M   'P 1'
#
loop_
_entity.id
_entity.type
_entity.pdbx_description
1 polymer ?
#
loop_
_entity_poly.entity_id
_entity_poly.type
_entity_poly.pdbx_seq_one_letter_code
_entity_poly.pdbx_strand_id
1 'polypeptide(L)'
;MRRIANAGHNWGLMRALSLSSAVFLGTGIHYASAQGVLGTKSQELPYEKLGPMMNNLPAGSMLREVRIPIFDKKLERMALLQSGFLKVITKRDLVAENITLRYFQDDSILLRMRMKSADFSLANGVLKAHQAVTIDTEKLKGSGTGGVFHLASRSGFVRGPALTRFTSDSLKQPKPAAGAESLRRSSPGELSALAAAFTGPEGLTTRESRIIDSLLGSRTKSVIANRAPTRNFMTQSRQFVGRAHTDLRSFSNTVEIPEARLLGGPTFPPEPLLSGLKHGEITITAAGGIFLNPQRGHISYLRNVHILDPRFTVSGGGHLKVFFPPRELTEFIKESNQSSSLDEKDPEGGRGAVTRKSFSELVDPYLFVVSGGVRLKLNDPSGINSPMVATGDTVVIDRRTGDIVLQGGTPAIRRGSDSLTAKDPDLYLRIYENGDIYAEEGPWTTIGNLAQDRTSPENILSSNGTSDAGGERSESLVTISCHGGLYLDASEGEVVYLKDIQVVHSKFHVEAEDEMKIFLGKKSKNTSGIEAFSDIEHIVASGRVRLTQQKPDREGDPVKATAEHVIVDVKGSNILLKGGAPFLGIGANFLRAGTPDLYLRIYKNGSLFAEPGPWTTTGKLPESGQEEEQSENQTEYITVTCEGGVSFDALKGQIMYFGEIVAEEPRFRLRCDKSMRISLSSKDGTNDRSLEGPEAFSEVDKIVALGNVMISRMPEVGAQPVIARSAAVTYEAATGTLALRGGRPAIRQGKSYFEAQEDGLYILFYPNGSFELSRGAWEQFFDLRDKNFEKLRQRADDQ
;
A
#
# COMPACT_ATOMS: atom_id res chain seq x y z
N MET A 1 27.12 53.82 7.54
CA MET A 1 27.84 54.08 8.82
C MET A 1 27.79 52.77 9.62
N ARG A 2 28.80 52.14 10.24
CA ARG A 2 30.30 52.23 10.39
C ARG A 2 30.76 50.75 10.57
N ARG A 3 31.95 50.20 10.26
CA ARG A 3 33.22 50.48 9.52
C ARG A 3 33.59 49.10 8.87
N ILE A 4 34.14 48.96 7.66
CA ILE A 4 35.50 49.30 7.17
C ILE A 4 36.65 48.56 7.90
N ALA A 5 37.11 47.45 7.29
CA ALA A 5 38.49 46.90 7.24
C ALA A 5 38.40 45.49 6.59
N ASN A 6 38.79 45.17 5.34
CA ASN A 6 39.55 45.83 4.27
C ASN A 6 41.09 45.64 4.26
N ALA A 7 41.54 44.43 3.93
CA ALA A 7 42.82 44.09 3.27
C ALA A 7 42.74 42.63 2.75
N GLY A 8 43.31 42.21 1.62
CA GLY A 8 43.98 42.94 0.53
C GLY A 8 44.14 42.04 -0.71
N HIS A 9 44.40 42.63 -1.88
CA HIS A 9 44.76 41.91 -3.13
C HIS A 9 46.12 41.17 -3.00
N ASN A 10 46.48 40.16 -3.80
CA ASN A 10 46.62 40.26 -5.26
C ASN A 10 46.79 38.90 -6.00
N TRP A 11 46.49 38.94 -7.31
CA TRP A 11 46.90 38.05 -8.45
C TRP A 11 46.93 36.49 -8.30
N GLY A 12 46.57 35.70 -9.32
CA GLY A 12 45.96 36.04 -10.63
C GLY A 12 46.33 35.04 -11.76
N LEU A 13 45.41 34.88 -12.74
CA LEU A 13 45.60 34.21 -14.06
C LEU A 13 45.87 32.68 -14.05
N MET A 14 45.46 31.87 -15.04
CA MET A 14 44.31 31.93 -15.97
C MET A 14 44.12 30.56 -16.67
N ARG A 15 42.91 30.27 -17.20
CA ARG A 15 42.55 29.14 -18.10
C ARG A 15 42.59 27.76 -17.43
N ALA A 16 41.57 26.89 -17.45
CA ALA A 16 40.48 26.59 -18.38
C ALA A 16 40.90 25.82 -19.65
N LEU A 17 40.57 24.51 -19.68
CA LEU A 17 39.74 23.92 -20.73
C LEU A 17 39.27 22.50 -20.36
N SER A 18 38.22 22.05 -21.05
CA SER A 18 37.60 20.72 -20.99
C SER A 18 38.48 19.60 -21.53
N LEU A 19 38.20 18.35 -21.14
CA LEU A 19 38.54 17.18 -21.96
C LEU A 19 37.53 16.04 -21.77
N SER A 20 37.40 15.21 -22.80
CA SER A 20 36.24 14.35 -23.06
C SER A 20 36.49 12.86 -22.76
N SER A 21 35.40 12.08 -22.76
CA SER A 21 35.41 10.62 -22.67
C SER A 21 36.22 9.93 -23.78
N ALA A 22 36.98 8.90 -23.42
CA ALA A 22 37.40 7.84 -24.35
C ALA A 22 37.66 6.52 -23.60
N VAL A 23 37.36 5.39 -24.26
CA VAL A 23 37.63 4.02 -23.79
C VAL A 23 38.98 3.55 -24.35
N PHE A 24 39.73 2.74 -23.59
CA PHE A 24 40.79 1.91 -24.16
C PHE A 24 40.77 0.46 -23.67
N LEU A 25 40.70 -0.46 -24.64
CA LEU A 25 41.19 -1.83 -24.53
C LEU A 25 42.63 -1.86 -25.05
N GLY A 26 43.55 -2.62 -24.46
CA GLY A 26 44.94 -2.64 -24.92
C GLY A 26 45.88 -3.58 -24.16
N THR A 27 46.10 -4.76 -24.73
CA THR A 27 47.20 -5.70 -24.44
C THR A 27 48.60 -5.08 -24.54
N GLY A 28 49.58 -5.55 -23.75
CA GLY A 28 51.01 -5.23 -24.02
C GLY A 28 52.01 -5.68 -22.95
N ILE A 29 52.59 -6.87 -23.11
CA ILE A 29 53.62 -7.46 -22.22
C ILE A 29 54.97 -6.73 -22.38
N HIS A 30 55.72 -6.55 -21.28
CA HIS A 30 57.20 -6.55 -21.31
C HIS A 30 57.80 -7.30 -20.10
N TYR A 31 58.93 -7.96 -20.31
CA TYR A 31 59.62 -8.87 -19.37
C TYR A 31 60.97 -8.30 -18.90
N ALA A 32 61.30 -8.43 -17.60
CA ALA A 32 62.66 -8.51 -17.05
C ALA A 32 62.60 -9.00 -15.59
N SER A 33 62.81 -10.29 -15.33
CA SER A 33 64.02 -10.84 -14.68
C SER A 33 64.43 -10.11 -13.37
N ALA A 34 64.02 -10.53 -12.17
CA ALA A 34 64.24 -11.80 -11.46
C ALA A 34 65.64 -11.98 -10.83
N GLN A 35 65.72 -11.82 -9.50
CA GLN A 35 66.60 -12.57 -8.59
C GLN A 35 65.99 -12.50 -7.16
N GLY A 36 66.04 -13.60 -6.41
CA GLY A 36 65.37 -13.69 -5.10
C GLY A 36 64.79 -15.07 -4.77
N VAL A 37 65.48 -16.16 -5.12
CA VAL A 37 65.03 -17.53 -4.81
C VAL A 37 65.31 -17.84 -3.34
N LEU A 38 64.27 -17.77 -2.51
CA LEU A 38 64.22 -18.42 -1.20
C LEU A 38 63.07 -19.43 -1.22
N GLY A 39 63.42 -20.71 -1.26
CA GLY A 39 62.49 -21.79 -1.59
C GLY A 39 61.45 -22.06 -0.52
N THR A 40 60.27 -21.43 -0.63
CA THR A 40 59.06 -21.86 0.07
C THR A 40 58.62 -23.22 -0.47
N LYS A 41 59.02 -24.29 0.22
CA LYS A 41 58.53 -25.65 -0.05
C LYS A 41 57.00 -25.62 -0.08
N SER A 42 56.41 -25.91 -1.24
CA SER A 42 54.96 -26.13 -1.34
C SER A 42 54.63 -27.38 -0.55
N GLN A 43 54.07 -27.19 0.64
CA GLN A 43 53.85 -28.28 1.58
C GLN A 43 52.62 -29.09 1.16
N GLU A 44 52.90 -30.22 0.53
CA GLU A 44 51.96 -31.18 -0.07
C GLU A 44 50.79 -31.55 0.87
N LEU A 45 49.60 -31.66 0.29
CA LEU A 45 48.36 -32.01 0.98
C LEU A 45 48.39 -33.50 1.42
N PRO A 46 47.76 -33.89 2.54
CA PRO A 46 48.04 -35.20 3.13
C PRO A 46 47.64 -36.44 2.32
N TYR A 47 46.83 -36.33 1.26
CA TYR A 47 46.60 -37.44 0.32
C TYR A 47 47.75 -37.62 -0.69
N GLU A 48 48.53 -36.57 -0.97
CA GLU A 48 49.78 -36.69 -1.71
C GLU A 48 50.81 -37.48 -0.88
N LYS A 49 50.76 -37.34 0.46
CA LYS A 49 51.51 -38.19 1.41
C LYS A 49 51.00 -39.62 1.56
N LEU A 50 49.75 -39.91 1.17
CA LEU A 50 49.32 -41.31 0.95
C LEU A 50 50.00 -41.90 -0.28
N GLY A 51 50.32 -41.09 -1.30
CA GLY A 51 51.03 -41.51 -2.51
C GLY A 51 52.25 -42.40 -2.22
N PRO A 52 53.25 -41.95 -1.43
CA PRO A 52 54.38 -42.77 -0.98
C PRO A 52 54.01 -44.10 -0.30
N MET A 53 52.93 -44.13 0.50
CA MET A 53 52.52 -45.34 1.22
C MET A 53 51.74 -46.32 0.31
N MET A 54 50.92 -45.79 -0.59
CA MET A 54 50.14 -46.53 -1.59
C MET A 54 51.01 -46.97 -2.79
N ASN A 55 52.12 -46.30 -3.07
CA ASN A 55 53.09 -46.69 -4.10
C ASN A 55 53.68 -48.10 -3.89
N ASN A 56 53.68 -48.56 -2.63
CA ASN A 56 54.15 -49.89 -2.22
C ASN A 56 53.05 -50.96 -2.29
N LEU A 57 51.81 -50.59 -2.61
CA LEU A 57 50.69 -51.53 -2.77
C LEU A 57 50.46 -51.82 -4.27
N PRO A 58 50.49 -53.09 -4.71
CA PRO A 58 50.15 -53.44 -6.08
C PRO A 58 48.67 -53.18 -6.40
N ALA A 59 48.39 -53.00 -7.69
CA ALA A 59 47.01 -53.00 -8.20
C ALA A 59 46.32 -54.32 -7.82
N GLY A 60 45.08 -54.24 -7.33
CA GLY A 60 44.34 -55.37 -6.78
C GLY A 60 44.47 -55.56 -5.26
N SER A 61 45.39 -54.88 -4.58
CA SER A 61 45.50 -54.92 -3.10
C SER A 61 44.18 -54.58 -2.42
N MET A 62 43.84 -55.34 -1.38
CA MET A 62 42.63 -55.19 -0.57
C MET A 62 43.01 -54.88 0.87
N LEU A 63 42.42 -53.83 1.44
CA LEU A 63 42.60 -53.42 2.84
C LEU A 63 41.24 -53.42 3.56
N ARG A 64 41.26 -53.70 4.86
CA ARG A 64 40.07 -53.65 5.75
C ARG A 64 40.24 -52.56 6.80
N GLU A 65 39.13 -51.99 7.25
CA GLU A 65 39.05 -50.96 8.30
C GLU A 65 39.96 -49.74 8.11
N VAL A 66 40.16 -49.32 6.86
CA VAL A 66 41.05 -48.20 6.50
C VAL A 66 40.57 -46.89 7.12
N ARG A 67 41.51 -46.11 7.68
CA ARG A 67 41.28 -44.78 8.24
C ARG A 67 42.29 -43.79 7.66
N ILE A 68 41.80 -42.86 6.85
CA ILE A 68 42.59 -41.83 6.17
C ILE A 68 42.26 -40.47 6.81
N PRO A 69 43.10 -39.97 7.75
CA PRO A 69 42.98 -38.62 8.26
C PRO A 69 43.56 -37.62 7.25
N ILE A 70 42.94 -36.46 7.12
CA ILE A 70 43.41 -35.34 6.30
C ILE A 70 43.51 -34.10 7.18
N PHE A 71 44.63 -33.41 7.06
CA PHE A 71 45.00 -32.23 7.82
C PHE A 71 45.23 -31.03 6.90
N ASP A 72 45.17 -29.82 7.44
CA ASP A 72 45.42 -28.58 6.72
C ASP A 72 46.91 -28.20 6.72
N LYS A 73 47.22 -26.99 6.24
CA LYS A 73 48.60 -26.46 6.21
C LYS A 73 49.21 -26.19 7.59
N LYS A 74 48.41 -26.19 8.67
CA LYS A 74 48.86 -26.07 10.07
C LYS A 74 48.89 -27.41 10.81
N LEU A 75 48.56 -28.51 10.13
CA LEU A 75 48.32 -29.83 10.71
C LEU A 75 47.04 -29.92 11.58
N GLU A 76 46.09 -28.98 11.43
CA GLU A 76 44.75 -29.09 12.02
C GLU A 76 43.92 -30.13 11.23
N ARG A 77 43.19 -31.02 11.93
CA ARG A 77 42.39 -32.08 11.28
C ARG A 77 41.22 -31.48 10.48
N MET A 78 41.22 -31.70 9.16
CA MET A 78 40.16 -31.26 8.24
C MET A 78 39.09 -32.32 8.03
N ALA A 79 39.51 -33.57 7.84
CA ALA A 79 38.63 -34.67 7.47
C ALA A 79 39.15 -36.02 7.97
N LEU A 80 38.25 -37.00 8.02
CA LEU A 80 38.57 -38.41 8.21
C LEU A 80 37.70 -39.24 7.26
N LEU A 81 38.33 -39.92 6.31
CA LEU A 81 37.71 -40.93 5.47
C LEU A 81 37.94 -42.29 6.12
N GLN A 82 36.88 -42.91 6.65
CA GLN A 82 36.92 -44.30 7.12
C GLN A 82 36.24 -45.20 6.08
N SER A 83 36.78 -46.39 5.85
CA SER A 83 36.21 -47.38 4.93
C SER A 83 36.29 -48.78 5.55
N GLY A 84 35.18 -49.52 5.54
CA GLY A 84 35.18 -50.91 6.01
C GLY A 84 36.06 -51.81 5.13
N PHE A 85 36.05 -51.54 3.82
CA PHE A 85 36.89 -52.20 2.81
C PHE A 85 37.42 -51.17 1.80
N LEU A 86 38.62 -51.41 1.27
CA LEU A 86 39.25 -50.59 0.24
C LEU A 86 39.99 -51.49 -0.75
N LYS A 87 39.76 -51.31 -2.05
CA LYS A 87 40.47 -51.98 -3.15
C LYS A 87 41.28 -50.97 -3.94
N VAL A 88 42.57 -51.25 -4.13
CA VAL A 88 43.47 -50.49 -5.00
C VAL A 88 43.21 -50.89 -6.45
N ILE A 89 42.82 -49.96 -7.33
CA ILE A 89 42.72 -50.21 -8.78
C ILE A 89 44.01 -49.74 -9.46
N THR A 90 44.43 -48.50 -9.20
CA THR A 90 45.71 -47.95 -9.66
C THR A 90 46.50 -47.42 -8.46
N LYS A 91 47.73 -46.94 -8.68
CA LYS A 91 48.50 -46.23 -7.63
C LYS A 91 47.83 -44.94 -7.12
N ARG A 92 46.76 -44.46 -7.78
CA ARG A 92 46.03 -43.24 -7.41
C ARG A 92 44.52 -43.43 -7.27
N ASP A 93 43.94 -44.47 -7.86
CA ASP A 93 42.48 -44.66 -7.91
C ASP A 93 42.06 -45.90 -7.13
N LEU A 94 41.12 -45.69 -6.23
CA LEU A 94 40.72 -46.62 -5.17
C LEU A 94 39.20 -46.79 -5.19
N VAL A 95 38.70 -48.00 -4.93
CA VAL A 95 37.28 -48.24 -4.67
C VAL A 95 37.09 -48.55 -3.19
N ALA A 96 36.14 -47.88 -2.57
CA ALA A 96 35.88 -47.92 -1.15
C ALA A 96 34.46 -48.41 -0.87
N GLU A 97 34.27 -49.16 0.22
CA GLU A 97 32.96 -49.68 0.66
C GLU A 97 32.72 -49.49 2.16
N ASN A 98 31.45 -49.30 2.53
CA ASN A 98 31.00 -48.98 3.89
C ASN A 98 31.75 -47.76 4.45
N ILE A 99 31.62 -46.65 3.73
CA ILE A 99 32.42 -45.45 3.93
C ILE A 99 31.72 -44.51 4.92
N THR A 100 32.50 -43.96 5.86
CA THR A 100 32.11 -42.81 6.67
C THR A 100 33.12 -41.68 6.47
N LEU A 101 32.69 -40.60 5.80
CA LEU A 101 33.46 -39.37 5.67
C LEU A 101 33.00 -38.39 6.75
N ARG A 102 33.93 -37.87 7.56
CA ARG A 102 33.67 -36.78 8.51
C ARG A 102 34.51 -35.57 8.16
N TYR A 103 33.92 -34.38 8.24
CA TYR A 103 34.64 -33.09 8.23
C TYR A 103 34.70 -32.55 9.65
N PHE A 104 35.84 -31.93 9.98
CA PHE A 104 36.17 -31.43 11.31
C PHE A 104 36.45 -29.93 11.29
N GLN A 105 36.27 -29.28 12.44
CA GLN A 105 36.73 -27.92 12.72
C GLN A 105 36.95 -27.79 14.23
N ASP A 106 38.10 -27.27 14.67
CA ASP A 106 38.45 -27.14 16.10
C ASP A 106 38.14 -28.47 16.85
N ASP A 107 38.59 -29.58 16.25
CA ASP A 107 38.31 -31.01 16.55
C ASP A 107 36.84 -31.48 16.70
N SER A 108 35.87 -30.57 16.58
CA SER A 108 34.44 -30.87 16.51
C SER A 108 34.05 -31.47 15.16
N ILE A 109 33.07 -32.40 15.12
CA ILE A 109 32.54 -32.97 13.86
C ILE A 109 31.52 -31.99 13.27
N LEU A 110 31.92 -31.26 12.23
CA LEU A 110 31.08 -30.29 11.54
C LEU A 110 30.10 -30.95 10.54
N LEU A 111 30.49 -32.07 9.92
CA LEU A 111 29.63 -32.83 9.03
C LEU A 111 30.04 -34.31 9.05
N ARG A 112 29.07 -35.22 8.97
CA ARG A 112 29.27 -36.66 8.84
C ARG A 112 28.39 -37.17 7.73
N MET A 113 28.99 -37.92 6.81
CA MET A 113 28.35 -38.53 5.66
C MET A 113 28.66 -40.03 5.63
N ARG A 114 27.64 -40.84 5.36
CA ARG A 114 27.78 -42.29 5.16
C ARG A 114 27.38 -42.64 3.73
N MET A 115 28.10 -43.57 3.10
CA MET A 115 27.83 -44.00 1.72
C MET A 115 28.30 -45.45 1.53
N LYS A 116 27.53 -46.25 0.77
CA LYS A 116 27.79 -47.69 0.66
C LYS A 116 29.00 -48.02 -0.21
N SER A 117 29.21 -47.31 -1.31
CA SER A 117 30.35 -47.47 -2.20
C SER A 117 30.69 -46.16 -2.93
N ALA A 118 31.99 -45.90 -3.13
CA ALA A 118 32.49 -44.75 -3.89
C ALA A 118 33.89 -45.00 -4.48
N ASP A 119 34.19 -44.34 -5.59
CA ASP A 119 35.55 -44.23 -6.13
C ASP A 119 36.27 -43.06 -5.45
N PHE A 120 37.54 -43.20 -5.10
CA PHE A 120 38.37 -42.14 -4.55
C PHE A 120 39.66 -42.01 -5.36
N SER A 121 39.91 -40.82 -5.92
CA SER A 121 41.17 -40.53 -6.61
C SER A 121 42.08 -39.65 -5.75
N LEU A 122 43.25 -40.17 -5.43
CA LEU A 122 44.34 -39.49 -4.72
C LEU A 122 44.97 -38.38 -5.56
N ALA A 123 44.73 -38.33 -6.88
CA ALA A 123 45.30 -37.32 -7.77
C ALA A 123 44.71 -35.91 -7.53
N ASN A 124 43.41 -35.85 -7.20
CA ASN A 124 42.67 -34.59 -7.03
C ASN A 124 41.85 -34.56 -5.72
N GLY A 125 41.93 -35.58 -4.86
CA GLY A 125 41.21 -35.63 -3.60
C GLY A 125 39.68 -35.69 -3.75
N VAL A 126 39.18 -36.21 -4.88
CA VAL A 126 37.75 -36.31 -5.19
C VAL A 126 37.22 -37.74 -4.91
N LEU A 127 36.12 -37.80 -4.16
CA LEU A 127 35.37 -39.00 -3.81
C LEU A 127 34.02 -39.01 -4.55
N LYS A 128 33.76 -40.01 -5.39
CA LYS A 128 32.57 -40.14 -6.26
C LYS A 128 31.69 -41.31 -5.79
N ALA A 129 30.61 -41.00 -5.06
CA ALA A 129 29.65 -41.98 -4.56
C ALA A 129 28.58 -42.29 -5.61
N HIS A 130 28.47 -43.56 -6.01
CA HIS A 130 27.50 -44.03 -7.01
C HIS A 130 26.19 -44.55 -6.42
N GLN A 131 26.16 -44.72 -5.09
CA GLN A 131 25.00 -45.20 -4.33
C GLN A 131 24.63 -44.19 -3.24
N ALA A 132 23.46 -44.38 -2.64
CA ALA A 132 22.85 -43.44 -1.71
C ALA A 132 23.82 -42.92 -0.64
N VAL A 133 23.80 -41.59 -0.45
CA VAL A 133 24.58 -40.88 0.57
C VAL A 133 23.61 -40.37 1.63
N THR A 134 23.94 -40.59 2.90
CA THR A 134 23.21 -39.99 4.04
C THR A 134 24.10 -39.01 4.79
N ILE A 135 23.52 -37.86 5.14
CA ILE A 135 24.10 -36.82 6.00
C ILE A 135 23.51 -37.03 7.41
N ASP A 136 24.36 -37.07 8.42
CA ASP A 136 24.00 -37.53 9.78
C ASP A 136 24.73 -36.70 10.85
N THR A 137 24.20 -35.53 11.18
CA THR A 137 24.61 -34.75 12.37
C THR A 137 23.46 -34.67 13.38
N GLU A 138 23.73 -34.07 14.54
CA GLU A 138 22.77 -33.89 15.62
C GLU A 138 21.53 -33.08 15.18
N LYS A 139 21.75 -31.97 14.47
CA LYS A 139 20.69 -31.04 14.01
C LYS A 139 20.38 -31.07 12.52
N LEU A 140 21.21 -31.74 11.70
CA LEU A 140 21.06 -31.83 10.25
C LEU A 140 21.10 -33.30 9.79
N LYS A 141 19.97 -33.77 9.27
CA LYS A 141 19.84 -35.10 8.63
C LYS A 141 19.44 -34.94 7.18
N GLY A 142 20.06 -35.67 6.26
CA GLY A 142 19.74 -35.57 4.84
C GLY A 142 20.09 -36.83 4.05
N SER A 143 19.57 -36.92 2.84
CA SER A 143 19.79 -38.06 1.94
C SER A 143 19.72 -37.65 0.46
N GLY A 144 20.38 -38.44 -0.39
CA GLY A 144 20.26 -38.39 -1.85
C GLY A 144 20.85 -39.63 -2.51
N THR A 145 20.75 -39.71 -3.84
CA THR A 145 20.99 -40.94 -4.61
C THR A 145 22.47 -41.30 -4.84
N GLY A 146 23.36 -40.33 -4.66
CA GLY A 146 24.82 -40.46 -4.84
C GLY A 146 25.49 -39.11 -4.55
N GLY A 147 26.75 -38.95 -4.92
CA GLY A 147 27.41 -37.65 -4.76
C GLY A 147 28.86 -37.57 -5.21
N VAL A 148 29.42 -36.36 -5.12
CA VAL A 148 30.82 -36.06 -5.43
C VAL A 148 31.34 -35.11 -4.34
N PHE A 149 32.45 -35.44 -3.69
CA PHE A 149 32.98 -34.70 -2.55
C PHE A 149 34.45 -34.40 -2.79
N HIS A 150 34.87 -33.15 -2.60
CA HIS A 150 36.28 -32.75 -2.72
C HIS A 150 36.84 -32.47 -1.32
N LEU A 151 37.78 -33.31 -0.88
CA LEU A 151 38.14 -33.38 0.54
C LEU A 151 38.99 -32.18 0.99
N ALA A 152 39.71 -31.50 0.07
CA ALA A 152 40.50 -30.31 0.39
C ALA A 152 39.67 -29.02 0.54
N SER A 153 38.60 -28.83 -0.25
CA SER A 153 37.69 -27.68 -0.09
C SER A 153 36.54 -27.93 0.90
N ARG A 154 36.48 -29.13 1.49
CA ARG A 154 35.39 -29.62 2.37
C ARG A 154 33.99 -29.44 1.76
N SER A 155 33.87 -29.38 0.44
CA SER A 155 32.63 -29.15 -0.29
C SER A 155 32.25 -30.35 -1.15
N GLY A 156 30.96 -30.46 -1.45
CA GLY A 156 30.45 -31.59 -2.21
C GLY A 156 29.06 -31.37 -2.77
N PHE A 157 28.66 -32.26 -3.66
CA PHE A 157 27.37 -32.28 -4.31
C PHE A 157 26.71 -33.64 -4.13
N VAL A 158 25.55 -33.67 -3.48
CA VAL A 158 24.69 -34.85 -3.34
C VAL A 158 23.67 -34.85 -4.48
N ARG A 159 23.62 -35.94 -5.24
CA ARG A 159 22.71 -36.10 -6.39
C ARG A 159 21.25 -36.25 -5.93
N GLY A 160 20.34 -35.62 -6.65
CA GLY A 160 18.91 -35.71 -6.39
C GLY A 160 18.25 -37.02 -6.86
N PRO A 161 16.95 -37.23 -6.55
CA PRO A 161 16.17 -36.44 -5.61
C PRO A 161 16.77 -36.51 -4.19
N ALA A 162 16.62 -35.43 -3.44
CA ALA A 162 17.25 -35.24 -2.15
C ALA A 162 16.26 -34.67 -1.11
N LEU A 163 16.46 -35.11 0.13
CA LEU A 163 15.66 -34.76 1.30
C LEU A 163 16.60 -34.24 2.38
N THR A 164 16.19 -33.21 3.13
CA THR A 164 16.91 -32.72 4.30
C THR A 164 15.93 -32.28 5.38
N ARG A 165 16.36 -32.45 6.63
CA ARG A 165 15.59 -32.25 7.85
C ARG A 165 16.47 -31.55 8.87
N PHE A 166 16.03 -30.39 9.33
CA PHE A 166 16.67 -29.62 10.40
C PHE A 166 15.83 -29.70 11.67
N THR A 167 16.47 -29.79 12.83
CA THR A 167 15.83 -29.56 14.14
C THR A 167 16.37 -28.28 14.74
N SER A 168 15.50 -27.28 14.88
CA SER A 168 15.81 -25.91 15.29
C SER A 168 15.37 -25.68 16.73
N ASP A 169 16.31 -25.41 17.64
CA ASP A 169 16.00 -25.09 19.04
C ASP A 169 15.39 -23.68 19.17
N SER A 170 15.63 -22.83 18.16
CA SER A 170 15.21 -21.43 18.12
C SER A 170 13.73 -21.27 17.78
N LEU A 171 12.87 -21.66 18.70
CA LEU A 171 11.51 -21.13 18.82
C LEU A 171 11.42 -20.29 20.11
N LYS A 172 11.82 -19.02 20.02
CA LYS A 172 11.25 -18.02 20.92
C LYS A 172 9.74 -17.98 20.62
N GLN A 173 8.91 -18.22 21.63
CA GLN A 173 7.49 -17.89 21.52
C GLN A 173 7.35 -16.40 21.14
N PRO A 174 6.29 -16.01 20.41
CA PRO A 174 5.99 -14.61 20.18
C PRO A 174 5.76 -13.93 21.54
N LYS A 175 6.78 -13.25 22.06
CA LYS A 175 6.60 -12.34 23.19
C LYS A 175 5.69 -11.22 22.71
N PRO A 176 4.56 -10.91 23.39
CA PRO A 176 3.85 -9.68 23.11
C PRO A 176 4.83 -8.51 23.27
N ALA A 177 4.81 -7.57 22.33
CA ALA A 177 5.86 -6.57 22.15
C ALA A 177 6.00 -5.65 23.37
N ALA A 178 6.89 -6.00 24.28
CA ALA A 178 7.18 -5.21 25.47
C ALA A 178 8.08 -4.03 25.12
N GLY A 179 7.50 -2.83 25.06
CA GLY A 179 8.27 -1.59 25.01
C GLY A 179 8.85 -1.21 23.64
N ALA A 180 8.05 -1.25 22.58
CA ALA A 180 8.16 -0.17 21.61
C ALA A 180 7.64 1.10 22.30
N GLU A 181 8.45 2.17 22.37
CA GLU A 181 7.98 3.46 22.84
C GLU A 181 7.02 4.07 21.80
N SER A 182 5.75 3.69 21.90
CA SER A 182 4.68 4.37 21.19
C SER A 182 4.71 5.85 21.59
N LEU A 183 5.12 6.73 20.68
CA LEU A 183 4.81 8.14 20.75
C LEU A 183 3.28 8.25 20.81
N ARG A 184 2.74 8.39 22.03
CA ARG A 184 1.30 8.35 22.32
C ARG A 184 0.57 9.53 21.69
N ARG A 185 0.35 9.47 20.37
CA ARG A 185 -0.89 9.98 19.80
C ARG A 185 -2.01 9.15 20.40
N SER A 186 -2.99 9.82 20.97
CA SER A 186 -4.26 9.18 21.29
C SER A 186 -4.82 8.55 20.03
N SER A 187 -5.22 7.28 20.09
CA SER A 187 -6.20 6.71 19.16
C SER A 187 -7.32 7.74 18.93
N PRO A 188 -7.72 8.06 17.69
CA PRO A 188 -8.75 9.06 17.42
C PRO A 188 -9.98 8.79 18.30
N GLY A 189 -10.26 9.71 19.23
CA GLY A 189 -11.21 9.47 20.30
C GLY A 189 -12.64 9.43 19.78
N GLU A 190 -13.09 8.25 19.37
CA GLU A 190 -14.38 7.89 18.78
C GLU A 190 -15.10 9.06 18.08
N LEU A 191 -14.98 9.14 16.75
CA LEU A 191 -15.75 10.08 15.93
C LEU A 191 -17.27 9.76 15.88
N SER A 192 -17.75 8.86 16.73
CA SER A 192 -19.17 8.59 16.96
C SER A 192 -19.98 9.82 17.42
N ALA A 193 -19.31 10.93 17.77
CA ALA A 193 -19.92 12.25 17.98
C ALA A 193 -20.43 12.91 16.68
N LEU A 194 -19.98 12.48 15.50
CA LEU A 194 -20.56 12.88 14.20
C LEU A 194 -22.02 12.38 14.02
N ALA A 195 -22.45 11.43 14.84
CA ALA A 195 -23.77 10.80 14.83
C ALA A 195 -24.66 11.27 15.99
N ALA A 196 -24.55 12.54 16.39
CA ALA A 196 -25.65 13.21 17.09
C ALA A 196 -26.91 13.20 16.20
N ALA A 197 -28.10 13.12 16.80
CA ALA A 197 -29.34 13.21 16.03
C ALA A 197 -29.41 14.55 15.29
N PHE A 198 -29.69 14.54 13.98
CA PHE A 198 -29.60 15.70 13.09
C PHE A 198 -30.54 16.83 13.52
N THR A 199 -30.02 17.75 14.34
CA THR A 199 -30.64 19.01 14.77
C THR A 199 -30.69 20.03 13.63
N GLY A 200 -29.72 19.96 12.73
CA GLY A 200 -29.68 20.70 11.48
C GLY A 200 -28.32 20.54 10.78
N PRO A 201 -28.12 21.23 9.64
CA PRO A 201 -26.81 21.38 9.03
C PRO A 201 -25.93 22.31 9.91
N GLU A 202 -24.92 21.75 10.55
CA GLU A 202 -24.06 22.39 11.55
C GLU A 202 -22.58 22.37 11.16
N GLY A 203 -21.85 23.45 11.49
CA GLY A 203 -20.42 23.57 11.23
C GLY A 203 -19.54 22.69 12.14
N LEU A 204 -18.28 22.49 11.74
CA LEU A 204 -17.31 21.69 12.48
C LEU A 204 -16.98 22.29 13.86
N THR A 205 -17.07 21.47 14.90
CA THR A 205 -16.61 21.82 16.24
C THR A 205 -15.09 21.80 16.36
N THR A 206 -14.55 22.55 17.33
CA THR A 206 -13.11 22.58 17.66
C THR A 206 -12.52 21.20 17.98
N ARG A 207 -13.34 20.19 18.34
CA ARG A 207 -12.91 18.80 18.51
C ARG A 207 -12.79 18.08 17.17
N GLU A 208 -13.81 18.17 16.32
CA GLU A 208 -13.77 17.56 14.97
C GLU A 208 -12.60 18.11 14.16
N SER A 209 -12.40 19.43 14.11
CA SER A 209 -11.31 20.06 13.34
C SER A 209 -9.93 19.52 13.75
N ARG A 210 -9.67 19.32 15.05
CA ARG A 210 -8.40 18.74 15.53
C ARG A 210 -8.22 17.27 15.12
N ILE A 211 -9.31 16.50 15.01
CA ILE A 211 -9.26 15.11 14.55
C ILE A 211 -9.03 15.10 13.03
N ILE A 212 -9.72 15.96 12.28
CA ILE A 212 -9.52 16.18 10.84
C ILE A 212 -8.06 16.55 10.54
N ASP A 213 -7.49 17.53 11.23
CA ASP A 213 -6.11 17.95 10.98
C ASP A 213 -5.08 16.86 11.38
N SER A 214 -5.43 15.97 12.32
CA SER A 214 -4.62 14.77 12.62
C SER A 214 -4.73 13.70 11.53
N LEU A 215 -5.92 13.50 10.95
CA LEU A 215 -6.19 12.58 9.83
C LEU A 215 -5.54 13.05 8.51
N LEU A 216 -5.45 14.36 8.31
CA LEU A 216 -4.80 14.98 7.14
C LEU A 216 -3.26 14.92 7.21
N GLY A 217 -2.67 14.63 8.37
CA GLY A 217 -1.22 14.51 8.52
C GLY A 217 -0.60 13.48 7.56
N SER A 218 0.35 13.90 6.72
CA SER A 218 0.91 13.04 5.67
C SER A 218 1.75 11.88 6.22
N ARG A 219 1.49 10.68 5.70
CA ARG A 219 2.24 9.45 6.03
C ARG A 219 3.42 9.17 5.08
N THR A 220 3.52 9.89 3.96
CA THR A 220 4.53 9.68 2.91
C THR A 220 5.96 9.52 3.44
N LYS A 221 6.40 10.35 4.41
CA LYS A 221 7.77 10.26 4.98
C LYS A 221 8.03 8.97 5.75
N SER A 222 7.06 8.48 6.53
CA SER A 222 7.17 7.21 7.28
C SER A 222 7.16 5.99 6.35
N VAL A 223 6.39 6.04 5.26
CA VAL A 223 6.38 4.95 4.25
C VAL A 223 7.72 4.86 3.53
N ILE A 224 8.27 6.00 3.07
CA ILE A 224 9.56 6.05 2.34
C ILE A 224 10.73 5.58 3.22
N ALA A 225 10.67 5.75 4.55
CA ALA A 225 11.72 5.30 5.47
C ALA A 225 12.01 3.78 5.36
N ASN A 226 11.00 2.96 5.05
CA ASN A 226 11.15 1.50 4.90
C ASN A 226 11.89 1.07 3.61
N ARG A 227 12.08 1.98 2.65
CA ARG A 227 12.74 1.70 1.36
C ARG A 227 14.22 1.38 1.51
N ALA A 228 14.98 2.19 2.24
CA ALA A 228 16.43 2.03 2.36
C ALA A 228 16.85 0.76 3.13
N PRO A 229 16.24 0.40 4.28
CA PRO A 229 16.50 -0.89 4.95
C PRO A 229 16.21 -2.08 4.04
N THR A 230 15.11 -2.05 3.29
CA THR A 230 14.70 -3.17 2.43
C THR A 230 15.60 -3.31 1.20
N ARG A 231 16.00 -2.21 0.56
CA ARG A 231 17.00 -2.23 -0.53
C ARG A 231 18.38 -2.71 -0.04
N ASN A 232 18.78 -2.37 1.19
CA ASN A 232 20.02 -2.87 1.79
C ASN A 232 19.95 -4.40 2.04
N PHE A 233 18.84 -4.89 2.61
CA PHE A 233 18.59 -6.32 2.81
C PHE A 233 18.64 -7.11 1.48
N MET A 234 17.95 -6.63 0.45
CA MET A 234 17.97 -7.24 -0.89
C MET A 234 19.35 -7.17 -1.57
N THR A 235 20.12 -6.12 -1.32
CA THR A 235 21.50 -6.03 -1.81
C THR A 235 22.41 -7.06 -1.13
N GLN A 236 22.26 -7.26 0.18
CA GLN A 236 22.99 -8.30 0.93
C GLN A 236 22.59 -9.71 0.47
N SER A 237 21.30 -10.01 0.30
CA SER A 237 20.83 -11.32 -0.16
C SER A 237 21.38 -11.64 -1.56
N ARG A 238 21.36 -10.69 -2.50
CA ARG A 238 21.98 -10.83 -3.84
C ARG A 238 23.48 -11.11 -3.75
N GLN A 239 24.22 -10.47 -2.84
CA GLN A 239 25.65 -10.76 -2.63
C GLN A 239 25.88 -12.19 -2.10
N PHE A 240 25.08 -12.66 -1.14
CA PHE A 240 25.16 -14.03 -0.63
C PHE A 240 24.83 -15.07 -1.71
N VAL A 241 23.77 -14.82 -2.50
CA VAL A 241 23.36 -15.64 -3.66
C VAL A 241 24.47 -15.73 -4.71
N GLY A 242 25.15 -14.62 -5.01
CA GLY A 242 26.26 -14.54 -5.95
C GLY A 242 27.51 -15.29 -5.47
N ARG A 243 27.87 -15.18 -4.17
CA ARG A 243 28.97 -15.96 -3.57
C ARG A 243 28.73 -17.46 -3.69
N ALA A 244 27.55 -17.93 -3.28
CA ALA A 244 27.18 -19.34 -3.40
C ALA A 244 27.16 -19.85 -4.85
N HIS A 245 26.87 -18.99 -5.83
CA HIS A 245 26.97 -19.35 -7.26
C HIS A 245 28.43 -19.53 -7.70
N THR A 246 29.30 -18.59 -7.31
CA THR A 246 30.74 -18.65 -7.57
C THR A 246 31.38 -19.88 -6.92
N ASP A 247 31.01 -20.21 -5.69
CA ASP A 247 31.50 -21.39 -4.98
C ASP A 247 31.03 -22.71 -5.65
N LEU A 248 29.78 -22.79 -6.16
CA LEU A 248 29.29 -23.93 -6.95
C LEU A 248 30.06 -24.10 -8.27
N ARG A 249 30.28 -23.00 -9.01
CA ARG A 249 31.04 -23.03 -10.27
C ARG A 249 32.52 -23.40 -10.04
N SER A 250 33.12 -22.87 -8.98
CA SER A 250 34.48 -23.23 -8.56
C SER A 250 34.59 -24.73 -8.26
N PHE A 251 33.62 -25.29 -7.52
CA PHE A 251 33.55 -26.73 -7.28
C PHE A 251 33.37 -27.54 -8.58
N SER A 252 32.46 -27.13 -9.46
CA SER A 252 32.22 -27.77 -10.77
C SER A 252 33.50 -27.89 -11.61
N ASN A 253 34.28 -26.80 -11.68
CA ASN A 253 35.59 -26.80 -12.33
C ASN A 253 36.60 -27.72 -11.61
N THR A 254 36.65 -27.67 -10.27
CA THR A 254 37.61 -28.45 -9.45
C THR A 254 37.39 -29.96 -9.55
N VAL A 255 36.16 -30.43 -9.74
CA VAL A 255 35.84 -31.87 -9.86
C VAL A 255 35.71 -32.35 -11.31
N GLU A 256 35.97 -31.49 -12.29
CA GLU A 256 35.90 -31.75 -13.74
C GLU A 256 34.52 -32.25 -14.21
N ILE A 257 33.44 -31.80 -13.55
CA ILE A 257 32.05 -32.12 -13.94
C ILE A 257 31.33 -30.83 -14.33
N PRO A 258 30.88 -30.68 -15.59
CA PRO A 258 30.17 -29.49 -16.05
C PRO A 258 28.96 -29.12 -15.18
N GLU A 259 28.73 -27.82 -14.96
CA GLU A 259 27.63 -27.27 -14.15
C GLU A 259 26.27 -27.88 -14.58
N ALA A 260 26.06 -28.04 -15.90
CA ALA A 260 24.88 -28.69 -16.49
C ALA A 260 24.71 -30.19 -16.14
N ARG A 261 25.81 -30.94 -15.91
CA ARG A 261 25.76 -32.35 -15.44
C ARG A 261 25.53 -32.47 -13.94
N LEU A 262 25.96 -31.49 -13.14
CA LEU A 262 25.60 -31.43 -11.72
C LEU A 262 24.11 -31.09 -11.56
N LEU A 263 23.60 -30.17 -12.38
CA LEU A 263 22.19 -29.80 -12.42
C LEU A 263 21.28 -30.88 -13.04
N GLY A 264 21.85 -31.81 -13.83
CA GLY A 264 21.14 -32.84 -14.60
C GLY A 264 20.57 -34.00 -13.78
N GLY A 265 19.57 -33.72 -12.94
CA GLY A 265 18.73 -34.73 -12.27
C GLY A 265 17.36 -34.94 -12.96
N PRO A 266 16.59 -35.96 -12.53
CA PRO A 266 15.23 -36.21 -13.04
C PRO A 266 14.29 -35.02 -12.76
N THR A 267 13.31 -34.84 -13.64
CA THR A 267 12.37 -33.69 -13.61
C THR A 267 11.21 -33.85 -12.64
N PHE A 268 10.88 -35.06 -12.21
CA PHE A 268 9.76 -35.31 -11.30
C PHE A 268 10.05 -34.75 -9.90
N PRO A 269 9.10 -34.00 -9.29
CA PRO A 269 9.23 -33.60 -7.90
C PRO A 269 9.18 -34.84 -7.00
N PRO A 270 9.99 -34.92 -5.93
CA PRO A 270 9.84 -35.97 -4.93
C PRO A 270 8.50 -35.81 -4.23
N GLU A 271 7.71 -36.89 -4.16
CA GLU A 271 6.42 -36.92 -3.50
C GLU A 271 6.58 -36.53 -2.01
N PRO A 272 5.85 -35.53 -1.50
CA PRO A 272 6.04 -35.05 -0.15
C PRO A 272 5.55 -36.09 0.86
N LEU A 273 6.48 -36.70 1.59
CA LEU A 273 6.17 -37.60 2.70
C LEU A 273 5.46 -36.83 3.83
N LEU A 274 4.12 -36.78 3.75
CA LEU A 274 3.20 -36.19 4.72
C LEU A 274 3.08 -37.05 6.00
N SER A 275 4.23 -37.32 6.63
CA SER A 275 4.34 -37.84 7.99
C SER A 275 4.61 -36.66 8.93
N GLY A 276 3.73 -36.43 9.91
CA GLY A 276 3.64 -35.19 10.69
C GLY A 276 4.98 -34.63 11.19
N LEU A 277 5.26 -33.39 10.79
CA LEU A 277 6.39 -32.59 11.27
C LEU A 277 6.29 -32.38 12.78
N LYS A 278 7.40 -32.58 13.49
CA LYS A 278 7.48 -32.22 14.91
C LYS A 278 7.65 -30.71 15.09
N HIS A 279 7.25 -30.19 16.25
CA HIS A 279 7.47 -28.79 16.59
C HIS A 279 8.97 -28.46 16.55
N GLY A 280 9.36 -27.38 15.85
CA GLY A 280 10.77 -27.02 15.61
C GLY A 280 11.49 -27.77 14.47
N GLU A 281 10.79 -28.66 13.74
CA GLU A 281 11.36 -29.41 12.62
C GLU A 281 11.12 -28.70 11.27
N ILE A 282 12.16 -28.52 10.46
CA ILE A 282 12.07 -27.99 9.09
C ILE A 282 12.41 -29.11 8.11
N THR A 283 11.55 -29.37 7.13
CA THR A 283 11.84 -30.32 6.03
C THR A 283 12.03 -29.58 4.71
N ILE A 284 13.05 -29.98 3.95
CA ILE A 284 13.40 -29.43 2.64
C ILE A 284 13.55 -30.60 1.65
N THR A 285 12.93 -30.51 0.47
CA THR A 285 13.14 -31.43 -0.65
C THR A 285 13.65 -30.71 -1.89
N ALA A 286 14.36 -31.43 -2.77
CA ALA A 286 14.84 -30.94 -4.06
C ALA A 286 14.99 -32.07 -5.08
N ALA A 287 14.61 -31.85 -6.33
CA ALA A 287 14.69 -32.87 -7.39
C ALA A 287 16.11 -33.02 -7.98
N GLY A 288 16.84 -31.91 -8.15
CA GLY A 288 18.18 -31.89 -8.75
C GLY A 288 19.30 -32.27 -7.79
N GLY A 289 19.15 -32.01 -6.49
CA GLY A 289 20.13 -32.38 -5.45
C GLY A 289 20.57 -31.21 -4.57
N ILE A 290 21.70 -31.39 -3.88
CA ILE A 290 22.21 -30.48 -2.84
C ILE A 290 23.71 -30.21 -3.03
N PHE A 291 24.10 -28.95 -3.22
CA PHE A 291 25.47 -28.50 -3.07
C PHE A 291 25.73 -28.05 -1.62
N LEU A 292 26.80 -28.58 -1.02
CA LEU A 292 27.20 -28.38 0.36
C LEU A 292 28.53 -27.61 0.39
N ASN A 293 28.54 -26.42 1.00
CA ASN A 293 29.77 -25.69 1.30
C ASN A 293 29.80 -25.23 2.76
N PRO A 294 30.09 -26.16 3.71
CA PRO A 294 30.17 -25.84 5.13
C PRO A 294 31.23 -24.78 5.43
N GLN A 295 32.35 -24.77 4.71
CA GLN A 295 33.42 -23.79 4.88
C GLN A 295 32.97 -22.36 4.53
N ARG A 296 31.96 -22.20 3.68
CA ARG A 296 31.33 -20.92 3.33
C ARG A 296 29.95 -20.74 3.96
N GLY A 297 29.60 -21.57 4.95
CA GLY A 297 28.39 -21.44 5.74
C GLY A 297 27.08 -21.51 4.95
N HIS A 298 27.03 -22.28 3.84
CA HIS A 298 25.82 -22.37 3.03
C HIS A 298 25.56 -23.74 2.39
N ILE A 299 24.29 -23.97 2.06
CA ILE A 299 23.78 -25.15 1.37
C ILE A 299 22.87 -24.67 0.24
N SER A 300 23.03 -25.21 -0.98
CA SER A 300 22.20 -24.86 -2.15
C SER A 300 21.45 -26.09 -2.66
N TYR A 301 20.12 -26.04 -2.57
CA TYR A 301 19.17 -27.03 -3.07
C TYR A 301 18.77 -26.65 -4.51
N LEU A 302 18.78 -27.61 -5.43
CA LEU A 302 18.68 -27.34 -6.86
C LEU A 302 17.45 -28.04 -7.47
N ARG A 303 16.62 -27.29 -8.20
CA ARG A 303 15.40 -27.69 -8.94
C ARG A 303 14.26 -28.23 -8.08
N ASN A 304 13.04 -27.74 -8.35
CA ASN A 304 11.78 -28.18 -7.75
C ASN A 304 11.90 -28.35 -6.23
N VAL A 305 12.13 -27.22 -5.56
CA VAL A 305 12.42 -27.16 -4.13
C VAL A 305 11.15 -26.89 -3.32
N HIS A 306 10.95 -27.66 -2.25
CA HIS A 306 9.85 -27.44 -1.32
C HIS A 306 10.38 -27.33 0.11
N ILE A 307 9.89 -26.34 0.86
CA ILE A 307 10.19 -26.10 2.28
C ILE A 307 8.91 -26.26 3.08
N LEU A 308 8.99 -27.00 4.19
CA LEU A 308 7.97 -27.10 5.21
C LEU A 308 8.57 -26.64 6.55
N ASP A 309 8.26 -25.41 6.96
CA ASP A 309 8.46 -24.85 8.31
C ASP A 309 7.08 -24.83 8.99
N PRO A 310 6.93 -25.02 10.32
CA PRO A 310 5.62 -24.98 10.98
C PRO A 310 4.82 -23.69 10.67
N ARG A 311 5.51 -22.56 10.46
CA ARG A 311 4.90 -21.26 10.16
C ARG A 311 4.49 -21.09 8.69
N PHE A 312 5.19 -21.76 7.77
CA PHE A 312 5.00 -21.54 6.33
C PHE A 312 5.40 -22.73 5.45
N THR A 313 4.77 -22.82 4.29
CA THR A 313 5.19 -23.73 3.21
C THR A 313 5.64 -22.91 2.00
N VAL A 314 6.76 -23.29 1.38
CA VAL A 314 7.29 -22.64 0.16
C VAL A 314 7.53 -23.69 -0.90
N SER A 315 7.18 -23.39 -2.15
CA SER A 315 7.55 -24.17 -3.34
C SER A 315 8.13 -23.26 -4.41
N GLY A 316 9.19 -23.67 -5.09
CA GLY A 316 9.74 -22.98 -6.26
C GLY A 316 10.41 -23.94 -7.24
N GLY A 317 10.32 -23.66 -8.53
CA GLY A 317 10.91 -24.51 -9.58
C GLY A 317 12.43 -24.39 -9.70
N GLY A 318 12.98 -23.23 -9.33
CA GLY A 318 14.41 -22.90 -9.45
C GLY A 318 15.28 -23.46 -8.33
N HIS A 319 15.88 -22.59 -7.51
CA HIS A 319 16.89 -22.97 -6.52
C HIS A 319 16.55 -22.40 -5.15
N LEU A 320 16.91 -23.12 -4.08
CA LEU A 320 16.93 -22.60 -2.71
C LEU A 320 18.37 -22.52 -2.22
N LYS A 321 18.78 -21.35 -1.74
CA LYS A 321 20.06 -21.12 -1.06
C LYS A 321 19.80 -20.85 0.43
N VAL A 322 20.41 -21.65 1.30
CA VAL A 322 20.31 -21.58 2.76
C VAL A 322 21.63 -21.13 3.34
N PHE A 323 21.62 -20.11 4.20
CA PHE A 323 22.81 -19.56 4.84
C PHE A 323 22.74 -19.69 6.38
N PHE A 324 23.91 -19.92 6.99
CA PHE A 324 24.08 -20.19 8.42
C PHE A 324 24.98 -19.12 9.06
N PRO A 325 24.71 -18.70 10.31
CA PRO A 325 25.45 -17.63 10.96
C PRO A 325 26.91 -18.05 11.23
N PRO A 326 27.91 -17.16 11.01
CA PRO A 326 29.28 -17.38 11.47
C PRO A 326 29.33 -17.65 12.99
N ARG A 327 30.32 -18.43 13.47
CA ARG A 327 30.53 -18.67 14.91
C ARG A 327 30.57 -17.38 15.72
N GLU A 328 31.33 -16.39 15.25
CA GLU A 328 31.48 -15.06 15.85
C GLU A 328 30.10 -14.37 16.14
N LEU A 329 29.10 -14.56 15.28
CA LEU A 329 27.73 -14.06 15.48
C LEU A 329 26.89 -14.99 16.38
N THR A 330 27.12 -16.29 16.32
CA THR A 330 26.43 -17.30 17.13
C THR A 330 26.84 -17.22 18.61
N GLU A 331 28.11 -16.91 18.87
CA GLU A 331 28.68 -16.69 20.19
C GLU A 331 28.16 -15.39 20.80
N PHE A 332 28.22 -14.27 20.08
CA PHE A 332 27.62 -12.99 20.51
C PHE A 332 26.10 -13.11 20.80
N ILE A 333 25.36 -13.91 20.02
CA ILE A 333 23.94 -14.21 20.29
C ILE A 333 23.75 -15.07 21.55
N LYS A 334 24.65 -16.02 21.84
CA LYS A 334 24.58 -16.78 23.11
C LYS A 334 24.86 -15.89 24.31
N GLU A 335 25.93 -15.08 24.26
CA GLU A 335 26.31 -14.14 25.32
C GLU A 335 25.20 -13.11 25.61
N SER A 336 24.64 -12.48 24.58
CA SER A 336 23.55 -11.49 24.73
C SER A 336 22.18 -12.08 25.15
N ASN A 337 22.02 -13.40 25.16
CA ASN A 337 20.88 -14.06 25.81
C ASN A 337 21.23 -14.63 27.21
N GLN A 338 22.50 -14.54 27.63
CA GLN A 338 22.96 -14.89 28.98
C GLN A 338 23.21 -13.66 29.87
N SER A 339 23.44 -12.48 29.29
CA SER A 339 23.61 -11.20 29.99
C SER A 339 22.29 -10.63 30.56
N SER A 340 21.53 -11.44 31.30
CA SER A 340 20.34 -11.04 32.08
C SER A 340 20.49 -11.36 33.57
N SER A 341 21.71 -11.37 34.07
CA SER A 341 22.06 -11.26 35.48
C SER A 341 23.13 -10.17 35.61
N LEU A 342 22.83 -9.12 36.39
CA LEU A 342 23.74 -8.00 36.61
C LEU A 342 24.90 -8.41 37.54
N ASP A 343 26.11 -8.01 37.16
CA ASP A 343 27.08 -7.39 38.07
C ASP A 343 28.09 -6.59 37.22
N GLU A 344 28.30 -5.32 37.54
CA GLU A 344 29.15 -4.42 36.75
C GLU A 344 30.63 -4.55 37.14
N LYS A 345 31.51 -4.75 36.15
CA LYS A 345 32.93 -4.36 36.21
C LYS A 345 33.44 -3.89 34.85
N ASP A 346 34.28 -2.85 34.87
CA ASP A 346 34.70 -2.10 33.70
C ASP A 346 35.63 -2.87 32.72
N PRO A 347 35.50 -2.64 31.40
CA PRO A 347 36.39 -3.22 30.40
C PRO A 347 37.58 -2.31 30.06
N GLU A 348 38.66 -2.35 30.85
CA GLU A 348 39.95 -1.79 30.43
C GLU A 348 40.81 -2.80 29.64
N GLY A 349 41.36 -2.33 28.51
CA GLY A 349 42.60 -2.87 27.92
C GLY A 349 42.46 -4.01 26.90
N GLY A 350 43.07 -3.84 25.72
CA GLY A 350 43.47 -4.97 24.85
C GLY A 350 42.93 -4.97 23.41
N ARG A 351 43.39 -4.04 22.56
CA ARG A 351 43.27 -4.21 21.09
C ARG A 351 44.24 -5.27 20.56
N GLY A 352 43.96 -6.54 20.84
CA GLY A 352 44.58 -7.68 20.16
C GLY A 352 43.97 -7.86 18.76
N ALA A 353 44.81 -8.02 17.74
CA ALA A 353 44.34 -8.24 16.37
C ALA A 353 43.86 -9.70 16.17
N VAL A 354 42.59 -9.97 16.50
CA VAL A 354 42.00 -11.31 16.36
C VAL A 354 41.99 -11.76 14.90
N THR A 355 42.66 -12.89 14.63
CA THR A 355 42.74 -13.49 13.30
C THR A 355 41.41 -14.12 12.91
N ARG A 356 40.68 -13.53 11.94
CA ARG A 356 39.37 -13.97 11.41
C ARG A 356 39.23 -15.51 11.37
N LYS A 357 38.28 -16.07 12.13
CA LYS A 357 37.96 -17.50 12.17
C LYS A 357 36.54 -17.76 11.62
N SER A 358 36.24 -17.20 10.45
CA SER A 358 34.90 -17.25 9.85
C SER A 358 34.53 -18.63 9.28
N PHE A 359 33.90 -19.47 10.10
CA PHE A 359 33.13 -20.65 9.71
C PHE A 359 31.78 -20.62 10.42
N SER A 360 30.72 -21.13 9.77
CA SER A 360 29.37 -21.19 10.36
C SER A 360 29.07 -22.56 10.95
N GLU A 361 28.46 -22.60 12.12
CA GLU A 361 27.87 -23.85 12.62
C GLU A 361 26.61 -24.16 11.77
N LEU A 362 26.53 -25.34 11.16
CA LEU A 362 25.37 -25.79 10.37
C LEU A 362 24.20 -26.23 11.29
N VAL A 363 23.86 -25.34 12.24
CA VAL A 363 22.99 -25.58 13.39
C VAL A 363 21.61 -24.99 13.13
N ASP A 364 21.51 -23.68 13.00
CA ASP A 364 20.24 -22.97 12.77
C ASP A 364 20.38 -22.07 11.52
N PRO A 365 19.62 -22.33 10.44
CA PRO A 365 19.67 -21.49 9.25
C PRO A 365 18.94 -20.16 9.50
N TYR A 366 19.59 -19.04 9.15
CA TYR A 366 19.05 -17.70 9.37
C TYR A 366 18.43 -17.10 8.10
N LEU A 367 18.96 -17.41 6.91
CA LEU A 367 18.47 -16.83 5.65
C LEU A 367 18.14 -17.93 4.64
N PHE A 368 16.93 -17.91 4.11
CA PHE A 368 16.52 -18.67 2.93
C PHE A 368 16.36 -17.71 1.74
N VAL A 369 16.81 -18.12 0.56
CA VAL A 369 16.52 -17.46 -0.72
C VAL A 369 16.05 -18.50 -1.72
N VAL A 370 14.79 -18.46 -2.14
CA VAL A 370 14.20 -19.36 -3.15
C VAL A 370 13.92 -18.60 -4.43
N SER A 371 14.16 -19.20 -5.60
CA SER A 371 13.91 -18.58 -6.92
C SER A 371 13.18 -19.51 -7.90
N GLY A 372 12.74 -18.94 -9.03
CA GLY A 372 12.15 -19.66 -10.16
C GLY A 372 10.67 -19.97 -9.94
N GLY A 373 9.83 -18.92 -9.96
CA GLY A 373 8.38 -19.04 -9.75
C GLY A 373 8.02 -19.57 -8.37
N VAL A 374 8.20 -18.75 -7.34
CA VAL A 374 7.92 -19.08 -5.95
C VAL A 374 6.44 -18.91 -5.61
N ARG A 375 5.92 -19.88 -4.84
CA ARG A 375 4.67 -19.77 -4.08
C ARG A 375 4.95 -20.03 -2.61
N LEU A 376 4.70 -19.03 -1.77
CA LEU A 376 4.67 -19.09 -0.32
C LEU A 376 3.21 -19.25 0.13
N LYS A 377 2.96 -20.07 1.15
CA LYS A 377 1.74 -20.01 1.97
C LYS A 377 2.14 -19.80 3.42
N LEU A 378 1.60 -18.78 4.05
CA LEU A 378 1.68 -18.58 5.49
C LEU A 378 0.51 -19.31 6.13
N ASN A 379 0.81 -20.15 7.12
CA ASN A 379 -0.20 -20.91 7.84
C ASN A 379 -0.85 -20.00 8.89
N ASP A 380 -2.18 -19.86 8.87
CA ASP A 380 -2.92 -19.21 9.96
C ASP A 380 -2.96 -20.17 11.16
N PRO A 381 -2.33 -19.85 12.31
CA PRO A 381 -2.31 -20.73 13.48
C PRO A 381 -3.66 -20.82 14.21
N SER A 382 -4.61 -19.92 13.93
CA SER A 382 -5.99 -19.99 14.43
C SER A 382 -6.87 -20.92 13.58
N GLY A 383 -6.53 -21.09 12.29
CA GLY A 383 -7.37 -21.78 11.31
C GLY A 383 -8.68 -21.07 10.95
N ILE A 384 -8.93 -19.85 11.46
CA ILE A 384 -10.19 -19.12 11.29
C ILE A 384 -10.28 -18.46 9.91
N ASN A 385 -9.16 -18.00 9.36
CA ASN A 385 -9.14 -17.26 8.09
C ASN A 385 -8.54 -18.10 6.95
N SER A 386 -8.81 -17.67 5.71
CA SER A 386 -8.09 -18.20 4.55
C SER A 386 -6.57 -17.96 4.70
N PRO A 387 -5.72 -18.97 4.40
CA PRO A 387 -4.28 -18.82 4.48
C PRO A 387 -3.77 -17.81 3.47
N MET A 388 -2.85 -16.94 3.88
CA MET A 388 -2.27 -15.95 2.97
C MET A 388 -1.30 -16.64 2.01
N VAL A 389 -1.57 -16.51 0.72
CA VAL A 389 -0.74 -17.04 -0.37
C VAL A 389 0.03 -15.86 -0.98
N ALA A 390 1.35 -15.99 -1.09
CA ALA A 390 2.20 -15.00 -1.74
C ALA A 390 2.96 -15.64 -2.92
N THR A 391 3.17 -14.86 -3.97
CA THR A 391 3.83 -15.29 -5.21
C THR A 391 4.78 -14.23 -5.74
N GLY A 392 5.79 -14.68 -6.50
CA GLY A 392 6.80 -13.88 -7.20
C GLY A 392 7.86 -14.82 -7.78
N ASP A 393 8.87 -14.32 -8.49
CA ASP A 393 9.95 -15.20 -8.97
C ASP A 393 10.89 -15.62 -7.84
N THR A 394 11.20 -14.71 -6.93
CA THR A 394 12.15 -14.93 -5.83
C THR A 394 11.55 -14.51 -4.49
N VAL A 395 11.79 -15.31 -3.44
CA VAL A 395 11.53 -14.93 -2.04
C VAL A 395 12.81 -15.00 -1.20
N VAL A 396 12.97 -14.04 -0.30
CA VAL A 396 14.03 -13.97 0.70
C VAL A 396 13.36 -13.98 2.08
N ILE A 397 13.80 -14.86 2.98
CA ILE A 397 13.23 -15.01 4.33
C ILE A 397 14.36 -14.96 5.37
N ASP A 398 14.36 -13.97 6.27
CA ASP A 398 15.21 -13.95 7.47
C ASP A 398 14.45 -14.61 8.63
N ARG A 399 14.86 -15.82 9.02
CA ARG A 399 14.24 -16.60 10.11
C ARG A 399 14.48 -16.01 11.52
N ARG A 400 15.37 -15.03 11.67
CA ARG A 400 15.72 -14.36 12.94
C ARG A 400 14.90 -13.07 13.18
N THR A 401 14.44 -12.41 12.12
CA THR A 401 13.51 -11.25 12.22
C THR A 401 12.11 -11.53 11.72
N GLY A 402 11.87 -12.73 11.17
CA GLY A 402 10.62 -13.13 10.52
C GLY A 402 10.30 -12.38 9.21
N ASP A 403 11.20 -11.51 8.75
CA ASP A 403 11.04 -10.73 7.52
C ASP A 403 10.97 -11.63 6.28
N ILE A 404 10.02 -11.32 5.40
CA ILE A 404 9.84 -11.96 4.09
C ILE A 404 9.84 -10.87 3.02
N VAL A 405 10.67 -11.01 1.98
CA VAL A 405 10.68 -10.12 0.81
C VAL A 405 10.48 -10.92 -0.48
N LEU A 406 9.51 -10.53 -1.28
CA LEU A 406 9.16 -11.11 -2.58
C LEU A 406 9.59 -10.14 -3.69
N GLN A 407 10.23 -10.63 -4.76
CA GLN A 407 10.62 -9.82 -5.92
C GLN A 407 10.55 -10.65 -7.21
N GLY A 408 10.36 -10.00 -8.36
CA GLY A 408 10.35 -10.66 -9.67
C GLY A 408 8.98 -11.27 -9.99
N GLY A 409 8.67 -11.42 -11.28
CA GLY A 409 7.49 -12.16 -11.73
C GLY A 409 6.16 -11.61 -11.19
N THR A 410 6.03 -10.28 -11.14
CA THR A 410 4.90 -9.53 -10.56
C THR A 410 4.50 -10.00 -9.15
N PRO A 411 5.24 -9.57 -8.10
CA PRO A 411 4.95 -9.97 -6.74
C PRO A 411 3.51 -9.71 -6.32
N ALA A 412 2.88 -10.69 -5.68
CA ALA A 412 1.50 -10.61 -5.23
C ALA A 412 1.25 -11.33 -3.90
N ILE A 413 0.23 -10.88 -3.18
CA ILE A 413 -0.37 -11.56 -2.03
C ILE A 413 -1.87 -11.70 -2.23
N ARG A 414 -2.47 -12.79 -1.72
CA ARG A 414 -3.91 -13.03 -1.73
C ARG A 414 -4.38 -13.72 -0.45
N ARG A 415 -5.50 -13.24 0.10
CA ARG A 415 -6.22 -13.82 1.25
C ARG A 415 -7.72 -13.83 0.95
N GLY A 416 -8.27 -14.99 0.60
CA GLY A 416 -9.67 -15.09 0.14
C GLY A 416 -9.89 -14.38 -1.20
N SER A 417 -10.88 -13.49 -1.25
CA SER A 417 -11.15 -12.55 -2.35
C SER A 417 -10.04 -11.52 -2.53
N ASP A 418 -9.40 -11.13 -1.42
CA ASP A 418 -8.63 -9.89 -1.35
C ASP A 418 -7.20 -10.13 -1.79
N SER A 419 -6.65 -9.23 -2.61
CA SER A 419 -5.30 -9.35 -3.17
C SER A 419 -4.61 -8.02 -3.37
N LEU A 420 -3.27 -8.02 -3.33
CA LEU A 420 -2.40 -6.92 -3.73
C LEU A 420 -1.38 -7.46 -4.72
N THR A 421 -1.26 -6.85 -5.89
CA THR A 421 -0.45 -7.31 -7.02
C THR A 421 0.37 -6.17 -7.62
N ALA A 422 1.66 -6.40 -7.88
CA ALA A 422 2.52 -5.50 -8.64
C ALA A 422 2.17 -5.57 -10.14
N LYS A 423 2.05 -4.41 -10.81
CA LYS A 423 1.92 -4.33 -12.28
C LYS A 423 3.27 -4.40 -13.00
N ASP A 424 4.37 -4.21 -12.29
CA ASP A 424 5.74 -4.25 -12.79
C ASP A 424 6.51 -5.41 -12.12
N PRO A 425 7.27 -6.25 -12.88
CA PRO A 425 7.98 -7.39 -12.32
C PRO A 425 9.20 -7.04 -11.45
N ASP A 426 9.84 -5.88 -11.61
CA ASP A 426 11.10 -5.55 -10.90
C ASP A 426 10.87 -5.09 -9.45
N LEU A 427 9.65 -4.67 -9.11
CA LEU A 427 9.22 -4.26 -7.78
C LEU A 427 9.40 -5.36 -6.72
N TYR A 428 9.37 -4.97 -5.44
CA TYR A 428 9.30 -5.90 -4.32
C TYR A 428 8.17 -5.57 -3.34
N LEU A 429 7.74 -6.62 -2.64
CA LEU A 429 6.86 -6.57 -1.48
C LEU A 429 7.60 -7.12 -0.27
N ARG A 430 7.60 -6.40 0.86
CA ARG A 430 8.07 -6.89 2.17
C ARG A 430 6.89 -7.12 3.11
N ILE A 431 6.95 -8.22 3.84
CA ILE A 431 6.06 -8.57 4.95
C ILE A 431 6.95 -8.71 6.20
N TYR A 432 6.60 -8.02 7.28
CA TYR A 432 7.34 -8.00 8.54
C TYR A 432 6.71 -8.98 9.55
N GLU A 433 7.44 -9.40 10.59
CA GLU A 433 6.94 -10.36 11.60
C GLU A 433 5.77 -9.82 12.45
N ASN A 434 5.66 -8.49 12.62
CA ASN A 434 4.53 -7.84 13.27
C ASN A 434 3.25 -7.79 12.40
N GLY A 435 3.34 -8.17 11.13
CA GLY A 435 2.26 -8.12 10.15
C GLY A 435 2.27 -6.89 9.25
N ASP A 436 3.20 -5.94 9.41
CA ASP A 436 3.29 -4.78 8.50
C ASP A 436 3.62 -5.24 7.08
N ILE A 437 3.13 -4.50 6.08
CA ILE A 437 3.38 -4.78 4.68
C ILE A 437 3.88 -3.51 3.99
N TYR A 438 4.99 -3.61 3.26
CA TYR A 438 5.56 -2.51 2.51
C TYR A 438 5.77 -2.89 1.04
N ALA A 439 5.16 -2.12 0.14
CA ALA A 439 5.26 -2.27 -1.30
C ALA A 439 6.08 -1.11 -1.89
N GLU A 440 7.10 -1.41 -2.71
CA GLU A 440 7.97 -0.36 -3.26
C GLU A 440 7.22 0.65 -4.15
N GLU A 441 7.68 1.90 -4.20
CA GLU A 441 7.27 2.93 -5.17
C GLU A 441 7.27 2.36 -6.62
N GLY A 442 6.07 2.30 -7.20
CA GLY A 442 5.79 1.72 -8.51
C GLY A 442 4.30 1.42 -8.68
N PRO A 443 3.86 0.90 -9.84
CA PRO A 443 2.45 0.62 -10.10
C PRO A 443 1.96 -0.65 -9.38
N TRP A 444 0.98 -0.50 -8.48
CA TRP A 444 0.32 -1.60 -7.77
C TRP A 444 -1.18 -1.64 -8.04
N THR A 445 -1.83 -2.75 -7.68
CA THR A 445 -3.28 -2.86 -7.65
C THR A 445 -3.73 -3.77 -6.51
N THR A 446 -4.58 -3.23 -5.64
CA THR A 446 -5.34 -3.97 -4.63
C THR A 446 -6.73 -4.27 -5.17
N ILE A 447 -7.22 -5.48 -4.96
CA ILE A 447 -8.63 -5.86 -5.18
C ILE A 447 -9.17 -6.36 -3.84
N GLY A 448 -10.36 -5.92 -3.44
CA GLY A 448 -10.99 -6.36 -2.20
C GLY A 448 -12.49 -6.16 -2.17
N ASN A 449 -13.18 -6.82 -1.25
CA ASN A 449 -14.63 -6.77 -1.15
C ASN A 449 -15.11 -5.71 -0.14
N LEU A 450 -16.02 -4.80 -0.56
CA LEU A 450 -16.73 -3.90 0.36
C LEU A 450 -17.78 -4.62 1.21
N ALA A 451 -18.30 -5.75 0.73
CA ALA A 451 -19.36 -6.51 1.41
C ALA A 451 -18.80 -7.39 2.53
N GLN A 452 -18.30 -6.76 3.60
CA GLN A 452 -18.04 -7.43 4.88
C GLN A 452 -18.87 -6.84 6.02
N ASP A 453 -20.18 -6.68 5.79
CA ASP A 453 -21.11 -6.71 6.91
C ASP A 453 -21.16 -8.13 7.47
N ARG A 454 -20.28 -8.41 8.44
CA ARG A 454 -20.19 -9.70 9.13
C ARG A 454 -21.08 -9.78 10.37
N THR A 455 -22.10 -8.92 10.51
CA THR A 455 -23.00 -8.89 11.67
C THR A 455 -24.11 -9.96 11.62
N SER A 456 -23.76 -11.21 11.29
CA SER A 456 -24.70 -12.35 11.30
C SER A 456 -23.99 -13.70 11.56
N PRO A 457 -23.81 -14.09 12.84
CA PRO A 457 -23.17 -15.35 13.21
C PRO A 457 -24.14 -16.53 13.31
N GLU A 458 -25.01 -16.75 12.32
CA GLU A 458 -25.89 -17.94 12.30
C GLU A 458 -26.31 -18.38 10.89
N ASN A 459 -25.65 -19.42 10.37
CA ASN A 459 -26.21 -20.52 9.56
C ASN A 459 -25.09 -21.45 9.03
N ILE A 460 -24.58 -22.32 9.90
CA ILE A 460 -23.92 -23.56 9.47
C ILE A 460 -24.86 -24.70 9.82
N LEU A 461 -25.64 -25.19 8.86
CA LEU A 461 -26.02 -26.60 8.68
C LEU A 461 -26.95 -26.79 7.46
N SER A 462 -27.05 -28.05 7.02
CA SER A 462 -28.04 -28.60 6.08
C SER A 462 -27.91 -28.21 4.59
N SER A 463 -27.33 -29.15 3.82
CA SER A 463 -27.35 -29.17 2.37
C SER A 463 -28.61 -29.85 1.79
N ASN A 464 -28.81 -29.67 0.48
CA ASN A 464 -29.66 -30.43 -0.46
C ASN A 464 -30.99 -29.76 -0.87
N GLY A 465 -31.12 -29.47 -2.18
CA GLY A 465 -32.35 -29.01 -2.81
C GLY A 465 -32.09 -28.35 -4.15
N THR A 466 -32.27 -29.10 -5.24
CA THR A 466 -32.51 -28.69 -6.64
C THR A 466 -31.89 -27.40 -7.20
N SER A 467 -31.18 -27.54 -8.32
CA SER A 467 -30.78 -26.43 -9.19
C SER A 467 -31.98 -25.63 -9.71
N ASP A 468 -31.90 -24.31 -9.62
CA ASP A 468 -32.57 -23.39 -10.55
C ASP A 468 -31.59 -22.27 -10.94
N ALA A 469 -31.79 -21.67 -12.11
CA ALA A 469 -30.75 -20.87 -12.80
C ALA A 469 -31.02 -19.36 -12.83
N GLY A 470 -29.94 -18.56 -12.93
CA GLY A 470 -30.02 -17.13 -13.25
C GLY A 470 -30.18 -16.21 -12.04
N GLY A 471 -29.10 -16.00 -11.28
CA GLY A 471 -29.13 -15.16 -10.08
C GLY A 471 -27.77 -14.86 -9.46
N GLU A 472 -26.75 -14.55 -10.26
CA GLU A 472 -25.46 -14.09 -9.72
C GLU A 472 -25.65 -12.77 -8.97
N ARG A 473 -25.64 -12.83 -7.63
CA ARG A 473 -25.29 -11.67 -6.79
C ARG A 473 -23.81 -11.38 -7.02
N SER A 474 -23.50 -10.63 -8.07
CA SER A 474 -22.15 -10.15 -8.36
C SER A 474 -21.67 -9.23 -7.24
N GLU A 475 -20.94 -9.78 -6.26
CA GLU A 475 -20.35 -9.02 -5.17
C GLU A 475 -19.43 -7.95 -5.75
N SER A 476 -19.79 -6.68 -5.54
CA SER A 476 -19.14 -5.55 -6.20
C SER A 476 -17.78 -5.26 -5.56
N LEU A 477 -16.75 -5.96 -6.02
CA LEU A 477 -15.36 -5.73 -5.65
C LEU A 477 -14.93 -4.29 -5.94
N VAL A 478 -14.06 -3.76 -5.09
CA VAL A 478 -13.33 -2.51 -5.33
C VAL A 478 -11.96 -2.85 -5.89
N THR A 479 -11.53 -2.11 -6.90
CA THR A 479 -10.15 -2.11 -7.38
C THR A 479 -9.50 -0.78 -7.03
N ILE A 480 -8.44 -0.80 -6.23
CA ILE A 480 -7.58 0.37 -5.94
C ILE A 480 -6.28 0.18 -6.70
N SER A 481 -5.81 1.19 -7.43
CA SER A 481 -4.46 1.19 -8.00
C SER A 481 -3.73 2.49 -7.70
N CYS A 482 -2.41 2.43 -7.57
CA CYS A 482 -1.54 3.56 -7.23
C CYS A 482 -0.15 3.38 -7.87
N HIS A 483 0.65 4.44 -7.89
CA HIS A 483 2.00 4.46 -8.49
C HIS A 483 3.13 4.80 -7.52
N GLY A 484 2.83 5.24 -6.30
CA GLY A 484 3.80 5.59 -5.26
C GLY A 484 4.10 4.47 -4.26
N GLY A 485 3.51 3.28 -4.45
CA GLY A 485 3.60 2.16 -3.51
C GLY A 485 2.50 2.15 -2.45
N LEU A 486 2.64 1.25 -1.48
CA LEU A 486 1.69 1.03 -0.39
C LEU A 486 2.40 0.70 0.92
N TYR A 487 1.78 1.07 2.04
CA TYR A 487 2.13 0.61 3.38
C TYR A 487 0.89 0.14 4.14
N LEU A 488 1.03 -0.92 4.93
CA LEU A 488 0.07 -1.36 5.94
C LEU A 488 0.76 -1.31 7.30
N ASP A 489 0.20 -0.53 8.22
CA ASP A 489 0.53 -0.56 9.63
C ASP A 489 -0.41 -1.54 10.35
N ALA A 490 0.10 -2.72 10.72
CA ALA A 490 -0.64 -3.77 11.40
C ALA A 490 -0.73 -3.55 12.92
N SER A 491 -0.17 -2.45 13.45
CA SER A 491 -0.24 -2.06 14.86
C SER A 491 -1.31 -0.99 15.12
N GLU A 492 -1.42 0.00 14.23
CA GLU A 492 -2.40 1.08 14.26
C GLU A 492 -3.64 0.79 13.39
N GLY A 493 -3.55 -0.10 12.40
CA GLY A 493 -4.67 -0.46 11.52
C GLY A 493 -4.85 0.49 10.33
N GLU A 494 -3.75 1.01 9.76
CA GLU A 494 -3.78 2.02 8.70
C GLU A 494 -3.21 1.48 7.39
N VAL A 495 -3.98 1.56 6.30
CA VAL A 495 -3.53 1.29 4.94
C VAL A 495 -3.25 2.62 4.24
N VAL A 496 -2.04 2.82 3.73
CA VAL A 496 -1.60 4.04 3.04
C VAL A 496 -1.24 3.69 1.59
N TYR A 497 -2.00 4.22 0.64
CA TYR A 497 -1.67 4.25 -0.79
C TYR A 497 -1.01 5.59 -1.10
N LEU A 498 0.07 5.58 -1.89
CA LEU A 498 0.76 6.79 -2.31
C LEU A 498 0.68 6.97 -3.83
N LYS A 499 0.59 8.22 -4.26
CA LYS A 499 0.72 8.78 -5.62
C LYS A 499 -0.17 8.17 -6.72
N ASP A 500 -0.84 9.04 -7.49
CA ASP A 500 -1.64 8.68 -8.67
C ASP A 500 -2.64 7.53 -8.35
N ILE A 501 -3.42 7.71 -7.28
CA ILE A 501 -4.38 6.73 -6.77
C ILE A 501 -5.69 6.81 -7.56
N GLN A 502 -6.20 5.64 -7.97
CA GLN A 502 -7.50 5.46 -8.60
C GLN A 502 -8.28 4.34 -7.90
N VAL A 503 -9.52 4.60 -7.51
CA VAL A 503 -10.44 3.62 -6.90
C VAL A 503 -11.63 3.44 -7.83
N VAL A 504 -11.81 2.22 -8.34
CA VAL A 504 -12.90 1.85 -9.25
C VAL A 504 -13.86 0.90 -8.55
N HIS A 505 -15.15 1.24 -8.58
CA HIS A 505 -16.27 0.44 -8.08
C HIS A 505 -17.46 0.54 -9.04
N SER A 506 -18.41 -0.40 -9.00
CA SER A 506 -19.57 -0.42 -9.91
C SER A 506 -20.55 0.75 -9.76
N LYS A 507 -20.41 1.57 -8.69
CA LYS A 507 -21.25 2.75 -8.44
C LYS A 507 -20.46 4.06 -8.33
N PHE A 508 -19.13 4.00 -8.23
CA PHE A 508 -18.30 5.20 -8.04
C PHE A 508 -16.85 5.03 -8.52
N HIS A 509 -16.25 6.16 -8.88
CA HIS A 509 -14.83 6.30 -9.22
C HIS A 509 -14.23 7.42 -8.35
N VAL A 510 -13.03 7.22 -7.81
CA VAL A 510 -12.26 8.22 -7.06
C VAL A 510 -10.85 8.33 -7.59
N GLU A 511 -10.38 9.56 -7.83
CA GLU A 511 -8.99 9.88 -8.20
C GLU A 511 -8.37 10.73 -7.09
N ALA A 512 -7.11 10.47 -6.72
CA ALA A 512 -6.34 11.29 -5.78
C ALA A 512 -4.85 11.27 -6.16
N GLU A 513 -4.18 12.43 -6.15
CA GLU A 513 -2.83 12.57 -6.70
C GLU A 513 -1.71 12.24 -5.70
N ASP A 514 -1.90 12.50 -4.39
CA ASP A 514 -0.81 12.45 -3.40
C ASP A 514 -0.84 11.20 -2.50
N GLU A 515 -1.87 11.05 -1.66
CA GLU A 515 -2.02 9.91 -0.75
C GLU A 515 -3.48 9.59 -0.45
N MET A 516 -3.76 8.32 -0.17
CA MET A 516 -5.06 7.83 0.29
C MET A 516 -4.87 6.88 1.46
N LYS A 517 -5.51 7.20 2.59
CA LYS A 517 -5.39 6.49 3.88
C LYS A 517 -6.72 5.85 4.24
N ILE A 518 -6.68 4.60 4.68
CA ILE A 518 -7.83 3.82 5.14
C ILE A 518 -7.55 3.39 6.58
N PHE A 519 -8.40 3.81 7.51
CA PHE A 519 -8.29 3.50 8.94
C PHE A 519 -9.29 2.42 9.32
N LEU A 520 -8.81 1.36 9.97
CA LEU A 520 -9.59 0.18 10.35
C LEU A 520 -9.91 0.19 11.85
N GLY A 521 -11.15 -0.09 12.22
CA GLY A 521 -11.63 -0.15 13.60
C GLY A 521 -11.14 -1.40 14.32
N LYS A 522 -10.85 -1.28 15.62
CA LYS A 522 -10.22 -2.35 16.41
C LYS A 522 -11.22 -3.21 17.18
N LYS A 523 -11.37 -4.48 16.78
CA LYS A 523 -12.27 -5.50 17.37
C LYS A 523 -12.10 -5.69 18.88
N SER A 524 -10.86 -5.62 19.37
CA SER A 524 -10.54 -5.81 20.79
C SER A 524 -9.19 -5.17 21.14
N LYS A 525 -9.09 -4.62 22.36
CA LYS A 525 -7.84 -4.02 22.88
C LYS A 525 -6.72 -5.06 23.10
N ASN A 526 -7.07 -6.34 23.23
CA ASN A 526 -6.12 -7.40 23.62
C ASN A 526 -5.53 -8.19 22.44
N THR A 527 -6.02 -7.98 21.21
CA THR A 527 -5.42 -8.56 19.99
C THR A 527 -4.44 -7.59 19.33
N SER A 528 -3.41 -8.16 18.68
CA SER A 528 -2.30 -7.45 18.01
C SER A 528 -2.04 -8.02 16.62
N GLY A 529 -1.65 -7.17 15.66
CA GLY A 529 -1.53 -7.52 14.25
C GLY A 529 -2.85 -7.35 13.50
N ILE A 530 -2.83 -7.61 12.18
CA ILE A 530 -3.95 -7.40 11.23
C ILE A 530 -5.30 -7.94 11.74
N GLU A 531 -5.30 -9.06 12.45
CA GLU A 531 -6.52 -9.75 12.89
C GLU A 531 -7.28 -9.02 14.00
N ALA A 532 -6.62 -8.06 14.66
CA ALA A 532 -7.22 -7.19 15.66
C ALA A 532 -8.24 -6.18 15.07
N PHE A 533 -8.31 -6.04 13.75
CA PHE A 533 -9.12 -5.02 13.08
C PHE A 533 -10.32 -5.62 12.33
N SER A 534 -11.44 -4.90 12.27
CA SER A 534 -12.64 -5.26 11.52
C SER A 534 -12.88 -4.31 10.35
N ASP A 535 -13.64 -3.25 10.60
CA ASP A 535 -14.38 -2.51 9.59
C ASP A 535 -13.68 -1.18 9.31
N ILE A 536 -13.92 -0.58 8.13
CA ILE A 536 -13.33 0.73 7.82
C ILE A 536 -14.06 1.80 8.66
N GLU A 537 -13.33 2.56 9.47
CA GLU A 537 -13.87 3.72 10.19
C GLU A 537 -13.81 4.97 9.29
N HIS A 538 -12.64 5.23 8.71
CA HIS A 538 -12.37 6.46 7.96
C HIS A 538 -11.58 6.19 6.68
N ILE A 539 -11.93 6.92 5.62
CA ILE A 539 -11.18 6.99 4.37
C ILE A 539 -10.79 8.45 4.14
N VAL A 540 -9.51 8.71 3.87
CA VAL A 540 -8.96 10.06 3.69
C VAL A 540 -8.15 10.10 2.40
N ALA A 541 -8.59 10.88 1.42
CA ALA A 541 -7.87 11.11 0.16
C ALA A 541 -7.33 12.55 0.10
N SER A 542 -6.16 12.73 -0.51
CA SER A 542 -5.56 14.06 -0.72
C SER A 542 -4.82 14.19 -2.05
N GLY A 543 -4.74 15.44 -2.53
CA GLY A 543 -4.12 15.80 -3.80
C GLY A 543 -5.17 15.88 -4.90
N ARG A 544 -5.76 17.06 -5.07
CA ARG A 544 -6.79 17.40 -6.10
C ARG A 544 -7.79 16.27 -6.37
N VAL A 545 -8.36 15.74 -5.28
CA VAL A 545 -9.26 14.59 -5.27
C VAL A 545 -10.49 14.84 -6.13
N ARG A 546 -10.91 13.82 -6.89
CA ARG A 546 -12.12 13.82 -7.70
C ARG A 546 -12.96 12.59 -7.37
N LEU A 547 -14.25 12.78 -7.18
CA LEU A 547 -15.23 11.72 -7.02
C LEU A 547 -16.27 11.83 -8.13
N THR A 548 -16.61 10.71 -8.75
CA THR A 548 -17.73 10.61 -9.69
C THR A 548 -18.60 9.42 -9.29
N GLN A 549 -19.87 9.65 -9.00
CA GLN A 549 -20.85 8.60 -8.73
C GLN A 549 -21.70 8.38 -9.98
N GLN A 550 -21.87 7.11 -10.37
CA GLN A 550 -22.75 6.71 -11.46
C GLN A 550 -23.88 5.82 -10.89
N LYS A 551 -25.11 6.07 -11.35
CA LYS A 551 -26.26 5.20 -11.08
C LYS A 551 -26.40 4.24 -12.26
N PRO A 552 -26.05 2.94 -12.12
CA PRO A 552 -26.04 2.02 -13.25
C PRO A 552 -27.43 1.77 -13.85
N ASP A 553 -28.50 1.95 -13.05
CA ASP A 553 -29.88 1.60 -13.41
C ASP A 553 -30.76 2.81 -13.76
N ARG A 554 -30.20 4.04 -13.87
CA ARG A 554 -30.97 5.25 -14.22
C ARG A 554 -30.19 6.19 -15.13
N GLU A 555 -30.88 6.70 -16.15
CA GLU A 555 -30.42 7.67 -17.16
C GLU A 555 -30.34 9.10 -16.58
N GLY A 556 -29.62 9.26 -15.45
CA GLY A 556 -29.46 10.52 -14.73
C GLY A 556 -28.02 11.01 -14.73
N ASP A 557 -27.85 12.34 -14.65
CA ASP A 557 -26.53 12.96 -14.61
C ASP A 557 -25.65 12.45 -13.45
N PRO A 558 -24.36 12.14 -13.69
CA PRO A 558 -23.47 11.64 -12.65
C PRO A 558 -23.12 12.75 -11.64
N VAL A 559 -23.19 12.40 -10.35
CA VAL A 559 -22.76 13.29 -9.26
C VAL A 559 -21.24 13.42 -9.29
N LYS A 560 -20.73 14.65 -9.31
CA LYS A 560 -19.30 14.97 -9.34
C LYS A 560 -18.93 15.81 -8.14
N ALA A 561 -17.85 15.48 -7.45
CA ALA A 561 -17.29 16.30 -6.38
C ALA A 561 -15.77 16.42 -6.52
N THR A 562 -15.20 17.58 -6.20
CA THR A 562 -13.74 17.78 -6.20
C THR A 562 -13.29 18.66 -5.04
N ALA A 563 -12.16 18.34 -4.42
CA ALA A 563 -11.50 19.15 -3.39
C ALA A 563 -10.02 18.75 -3.25
N GLU A 564 -9.24 19.48 -2.48
CA GLU A 564 -7.85 19.10 -2.18
C GLU A 564 -7.76 17.91 -1.20
N HIS A 565 -8.71 17.85 -0.27
CA HIS A 565 -8.88 16.77 0.69
C HIS A 565 -10.33 16.29 0.73
N VAL A 566 -10.51 14.97 0.83
CA VAL A 566 -11.82 14.35 1.06
C VAL A 566 -11.72 13.32 2.17
N ILE A 567 -12.58 13.48 3.18
CA ILE A 567 -12.68 12.59 4.33
C ILE A 567 -14.07 11.95 4.33
N VAL A 568 -14.13 10.63 4.38
CA VAL A 568 -15.35 9.85 4.55
C VAL A 568 -15.34 9.22 5.93
N ASP A 569 -16.34 9.56 6.74
CA ASP A 569 -16.71 8.84 7.95
C ASP A 569 -17.71 7.74 7.53
N VAL A 570 -17.24 6.49 7.54
CA VAL A 570 -18.03 5.35 7.06
C VAL A 570 -19.17 5.04 8.03
N LYS A 571 -18.88 5.11 9.34
CA LYS A 571 -19.84 4.79 10.42
C LYS A 571 -21.03 5.75 10.46
N GLY A 572 -20.79 7.05 10.37
CA GLY A 572 -21.85 8.05 10.23
C GLY A 572 -22.35 8.24 8.80
N SER A 573 -21.65 7.68 7.81
CA SER A 573 -21.88 7.88 6.37
C SER A 573 -21.85 9.37 5.97
N ASN A 574 -20.90 10.12 6.54
CA ASN A 574 -20.69 11.55 6.28
C ASN A 574 -19.49 11.75 5.34
N ILE A 575 -19.56 12.76 4.47
CA ILE A 575 -18.44 13.16 3.59
C ILE A 575 -18.08 14.62 3.89
N LEU A 576 -16.79 14.90 4.02
CA LEU A 576 -16.24 16.25 4.15
C LEU A 576 -15.26 16.52 3.00
N LEU A 577 -15.54 17.57 2.23
CA LEU A 577 -14.66 18.14 1.21
C LEU A 577 -13.97 19.37 1.80
N LYS A 578 -12.64 19.48 1.77
CA LYS A 578 -11.87 20.60 2.34
C LYS A 578 -10.72 21.01 1.42
N GLY A 579 -10.48 22.32 1.27
CA GLY A 579 -9.37 22.85 0.47
C GLY A 579 -9.54 22.69 -1.05
N GLY A 580 -8.64 23.27 -1.83
CA GLY A 580 -8.68 23.21 -3.30
C GLY A 580 -9.92 23.82 -3.98
N ALA A 581 -10.63 24.71 -3.28
CA ALA A 581 -11.93 25.27 -3.66
C ALA A 581 -13.01 24.19 -3.94
N PRO A 582 -13.63 23.61 -2.89
CA PRO A 582 -14.58 22.50 -3.03
C PRO A 582 -15.70 22.74 -4.03
N PHE A 583 -16.02 21.69 -4.77
CA PHE A 583 -17.09 21.65 -5.76
C PHE A 583 -17.95 20.40 -5.55
N LEU A 584 -19.25 20.54 -5.74
CA LEU A 584 -20.23 19.46 -5.83
C LEU A 584 -21.21 19.82 -6.97
N GLY A 585 -21.53 18.89 -7.87
CA GLY A 585 -22.47 19.15 -8.95
C GLY A 585 -23.16 17.90 -9.51
N ILE A 586 -24.36 18.10 -10.03
CA ILE A 586 -25.22 17.10 -10.66
C ILE A 586 -25.82 17.75 -11.92
N GLY A 587 -25.42 17.27 -13.09
CA GLY A 587 -25.82 17.87 -14.37
C GLY A 587 -25.38 19.32 -14.49
N ALA A 588 -26.34 20.22 -14.69
CA ALA A 588 -26.13 21.66 -14.77
C ALA A 588 -26.19 22.41 -13.41
N ASN A 589 -26.60 21.72 -12.34
CA ASN A 589 -26.69 22.30 -11.00
C ASN A 589 -25.37 22.04 -10.25
N PHE A 590 -24.73 23.08 -9.72
CA PHE A 590 -23.54 22.92 -8.90
C PHE A 590 -23.50 23.88 -7.70
N LEU A 591 -22.67 23.53 -6.71
CA LEU A 591 -22.23 24.34 -5.59
C LEU A 591 -20.70 24.39 -5.60
N ARG A 592 -20.10 25.58 -5.53
CA ARG A 592 -18.65 25.78 -5.61
C ARG A 592 -18.16 26.87 -4.65
N ALA A 593 -17.04 26.61 -3.98
CA ALA A 593 -16.30 27.60 -3.20
C ALA A 593 -15.62 28.65 -4.11
N GLY A 594 -15.74 29.93 -3.74
CA GLY A 594 -15.08 31.05 -4.41
C GLY A 594 -13.62 31.24 -4.02
N THR A 595 -13.19 30.67 -2.88
CA THR A 595 -11.82 30.71 -2.36
C THR A 595 -11.27 29.30 -2.14
N PRO A 596 -9.94 29.12 -2.04
CA PRO A 596 -9.35 27.93 -1.41
C PRO A 596 -9.78 27.83 0.08
N ASP A 597 -9.30 26.77 0.73
CA ASP A 597 -9.40 26.48 2.17
C ASP A 597 -10.80 26.23 2.77
N LEU A 598 -11.89 26.67 2.12
CA LEU A 598 -13.26 26.38 2.58
C LEU A 598 -13.56 24.87 2.65
N TYR A 599 -14.57 24.48 3.45
CA TYR A 599 -15.14 23.13 3.48
C TYR A 599 -16.64 23.04 3.17
N LEU A 600 -17.03 21.88 2.63
CA LEU A 600 -18.41 21.43 2.39
C LEU A 600 -18.62 20.06 3.03
N ARG A 601 -19.57 19.96 3.97
CA ARG A 601 -20.00 18.72 4.64
C ARG A 601 -21.29 18.22 4.01
N ILE A 602 -21.33 16.93 3.68
CA ILE A 602 -22.49 16.20 3.15
C ILE A 602 -22.86 15.12 4.18
N TYR A 603 -24.14 15.04 4.54
CA TYR A 603 -24.66 14.13 5.56
C TYR A 603 -25.36 12.93 4.92
N LYS A 604 -25.49 11.83 5.68
CA LYS A 604 -26.16 10.58 5.26
C LYS A 604 -27.57 10.77 4.67
N ASN A 605 -28.32 11.77 5.16
CA ASN A 605 -29.68 12.09 4.71
C ASN A 605 -29.73 12.96 3.42
N GLY A 606 -28.59 13.26 2.79
CA GLY A 606 -28.51 14.13 1.62
C GLY A 606 -28.54 15.64 1.92
N SER A 607 -28.66 16.03 3.19
CA SER A 607 -28.45 17.41 3.63
C SER A 607 -26.98 17.83 3.44
N LEU A 608 -26.71 19.12 3.30
CA LEU A 608 -25.34 19.66 3.24
C LEU A 608 -25.17 20.98 4.00
N PHE A 609 -23.92 21.24 4.37
CA PHE A 609 -23.48 22.47 5.04
C PHE A 609 -22.16 22.95 4.39
N ALA A 610 -22.20 24.15 3.80
CA ALA A 610 -21.07 24.86 3.24
C ALA A 610 -20.72 26.03 4.17
N GLU A 611 -19.48 26.10 4.65
CA GLU A 611 -19.12 27.00 5.75
C GLU A 611 -19.21 28.50 5.39
N PRO A 612 -19.20 29.42 6.37
CA PRO A 612 -19.19 30.86 6.10
C PRO A 612 -18.00 31.28 5.23
N GLY A 613 -18.30 31.81 4.04
CA GLY A 613 -17.35 32.19 3.01
C GLY A 613 -18.03 32.40 1.66
N PRO A 614 -17.29 32.82 0.63
CA PRO A 614 -17.84 33.00 -0.72
C PRO A 614 -18.19 31.66 -1.36
N TRP A 615 -19.46 31.46 -1.70
CA TRP A 615 -19.96 30.33 -2.49
C TRP A 615 -20.71 30.80 -3.73
N THR A 616 -20.80 29.92 -4.73
CA THR A 616 -21.62 30.07 -5.94
C THR A 616 -22.44 28.80 -6.15
N THR A 617 -23.74 28.95 -6.35
CA THR A 617 -24.68 27.86 -6.67
C THR A 617 -25.38 28.15 -8.00
N THR A 618 -25.60 27.13 -8.83
CA THR A 618 -26.47 27.22 -10.01
C THR A 618 -27.68 26.30 -9.92
N GLY A 619 -28.81 26.73 -10.48
CA GLY A 619 -30.00 25.92 -10.67
C GLY A 619 -30.71 26.25 -11.97
N LYS A 620 -31.41 25.27 -12.56
CA LYS A 620 -32.50 25.56 -13.50
C LYS A 620 -33.72 26.06 -12.73
N LEU A 621 -34.34 27.13 -13.20
CA LEU A 621 -35.72 27.46 -12.84
C LEU A 621 -36.68 26.63 -13.71
N PRO A 622 -37.88 26.27 -13.22
CA PRO A 622 -38.92 25.71 -14.08
C PRO A 622 -39.45 26.79 -15.04
N GLU A 623 -39.64 26.42 -16.30
CA GLU A 623 -40.30 27.28 -17.29
C GLU A 623 -41.78 27.47 -16.90
N SER A 624 -42.22 28.71 -16.71
CA SER A 624 -43.64 29.01 -16.50
C SER A 624 -44.41 28.75 -17.80
N GLY A 625 -45.06 27.59 -17.88
CA GLY A 625 -45.46 26.98 -19.15
C GLY A 625 -46.33 27.85 -20.06
N GLN A 626 -45.76 28.22 -21.20
CA GLN A 626 -46.44 28.26 -22.49
C GLN A 626 -45.53 27.61 -23.54
N GLU A 627 -46.02 26.58 -24.22
CA GLU A 627 -45.33 25.99 -25.38
C GLU A 627 -45.49 26.92 -26.60
N GLU A 628 -44.53 27.80 -26.83
CA GLU A 628 -44.34 28.46 -28.14
C GLU A 628 -42.97 28.07 -28.71
N GLU A 629 -42.98 27.18 -29.70
CA GLU A 629 -41.79 26.68 -30.39
C GLU A 629 -41.10 27.78 -31.24
N GLN A 630 -40.26 28.64 -30.65
CA GLN A 630 -39.17 29.33 -31.37
C GLN A 630 -38.18 30.12 -30.48
N SER A 631 -37.16 29.45 -29.94
CA SER A 631 -35.75 29.88 -30.06
C SER A 631 -34.76 28.89 -29.43
N GLU A 632 -33.75 28.48 -30.19
CA GLU A 632 -32.54 27.91 -29.59
C GLU A 632 -31.68 29.03 -28.97
N ASN A 633 -31.03 28.74 -27.84
CA ASN A 633 -30.07 29.60 -27.11
C ASN A 633 -30.63 30.72 -26.20
N GLN A 634 -31.36 30.32 -25.14
CA GLN A 634 -30.98 30.70 -23.77
C GLN A 634 -31.73 29.87 -22.71
N THR A 635 -31.07 28.85 -22.13
CA THR A 635 -31.61 28.15 -20.96
C THR A 635 -31.47 29.04 -19.72
N GLU A 636 -32.57 29.40 -19.07
CA GLU A 636 -32.59 30.31 -17.93
C GLU A 636 -32.07 29.64 -16.64
N TYR A 637 -30.77 29.82 -16.37
CA TYR A 637 -30.16 29.42 -15.10
C TYR A 637 -30.21 30.57 -14.08
N ILE A 638 -30.63 30.28 -12.85
CA ILE A 638 -30.38 31.16 -11.71
C ILE A 638 -29.01 30.84 -11.12
N THR A 639 -28.17 31.87 -10.98
CA THR A 639 -26.88 31.82 -10.29
C THR A 639 -27.00 32.57 -8.98
N VAL A 640 -26.75 31.92 -7.86
CA VAL A 640 -26.76 32.53 -6.52
C VAL A 640 -25.34 32.54 -5.96
N THR A 641 -24.80 33.71 -5.69
CA THR A 641 -23.59 33.87 -4.88
C THR A 641 -23.93 34.33 -3.47
N CYS A 642 -23.14 33.92 -2.48
CA CYS A 642 -23.29 34.39 -1.10
C CYS A 642 -21.95 34.37 -0.33
N GLU A 643 -21.78 35.25 0.66
CA GLU A 643 -20.58 35.30 1.51
C GLU A 643 -20.74 34.68 2.92
N GLY A 644 -21.96 34.44 3.39
CA GLY A 644 -22.23 33.89 4.73
C GLY A 644 -22.32 32.36 4.82
N GLY A 645 -22.08 31.63 3.72
CA GLY A 645 -22.25 30.18 3.65
C GLY A 645 -23.63 29.74 3.12
N VAL A 646 -23.76 28.43 2.88
CA VAL A 646 -24.97 27.78 2.33
C VAL A 646 -25.32 26.56 3.16
N SER A 647 -26.60 26.32 3.44
CA SER A 647 -27.03 25.02 3.96
C SER A 647 -28.28 24.51 3.25
N PHE A 648 -28.43 23.18 3.20
CA PHE A 648 -29.58 22.51 2.61
C PHE A 648 -30.07 21.43 3.56
N ASP A 649 -31.35 21.47 3.88
CA ASP A 649 -32.05 20.48 4.69
C ASP A 649 -32.91 19.60 3.77
N ALA A 650 -32.40 18.40 3.49
CA ALA A 650 -33.05 17.41 2.64
C ALA A 650 -34.33 16.81 3.26
N LEU A 651 -34.56 16.97 4.57
CA LEU A 651 -35.80 16.52 5.22
C LEU A 651 -36.92 17.58 5.12
N LYS A 652 -36.56 18.84 4.86
CA LYS A 652 -37.51 19.96 4.72
C LYS A 652 -37.63 20.50 3.29
N GLY A 653 -36.79 20.05 2.35
CA GLY A 653 -36.69 20.61 1.00
C GLY A 653 -36.27 22.08 1.00
N GLN A 654 -35.41 22.51 1.93
CA GLN A 654 -35.08 23.93 2.13
C GLN A 654 -33.59 24.23 1.92
N ILE A 655 -33.30 25.15 1.00
CA ILE A 655 -31.97 25.75 0.81
C ILE A 655 -31.95 27.10 1.54
N MET A 656 -30.87 27.36 2.28
CA MET A 656 -30.61 28.60 3.01
C MET A 656 -29.27 29.20 2.56
N TYR A 657 -29.30 30.45 2.13
CA TYR A 657 -28.11 31.28 1.89
C TYR A 657 -28.03 32.36 2.98
N PHE A 658 -26.81 32.77 3.36
CA PHE A 658 -26.58 33.73 4.44
C PHE A 658 -25.63 34.87 4.02
N GLY A 659 -25.69 36.00 4.74
CA GLY A 659 -24.84 37.17 4.53
C GLY A 659 -25.18 37.96 3.26
N GLU A 660 -24.18 38.63 2.68
CA GLU A 660 -24.27 39.26 1.37
C GLU A 660 -24.60 38.21 0.31
N ILE A 661 -25.76 38.34 -0.34
CA ILE A 661 -26.30 37.38 -1.32
C ILE A 661 -26.66 38.13 -2.59
N VAL A 662 -26.28 37.57 -3.74
CA VAL A 662 -26.68 38.05 -5.06
C VAL A 662 -27.24 36.88 -5.86
N ALA A 663 -28.51 36.97 -6.25
CA ALA A 663 -29.15 36.03 -7.17
C ALA A 663 -29.33 36.71 -8.53
N GLU A 664 -28.75 36.11 -9.57
CA GLU A 664 -28.75 36.59 -10.95
C GLU A 664 -29.42 35.58 -11.88
N GLU A 665 -30.32 36.09 -12.69
CA GLU A 665 -31.11 35.41 -13.70
C GLU A 665 -31.20 36.38 -14.92
N PRO A 666 -31.38 35.93 -16.17
CA PRO A 666 -31.20 36.80 -17.35
C PRO A 666 -32.09 38.07 -17.39
N ARG A 667 -33.21 38.07 -16.68
CA ARG A 667 -34.23 39.13 -16.64
C ARG A 667 -34.22 39.91 -15.32
N PHE A 668 -33.70 39.36 -14.23
CA PHE A 668 -33.61 40.06 -12.93
C PHE A 668 -32.38 39.75 -12.08
N ARG A 669 -32.02 40.71 -11.24
CA ARG A 669 -30.99 40.60 -10.21
C ARG A 669 -31.58 40.94 -8.85
N LEU A 670 -31.57 39.99 -7.92
CA LEU A 670 -31.93 40.19 -6.51
C LEU A 670 -30.65 40.29 -5.67
N ARG A 671 -30.65 41.17 -4.67
CA ARG A 671 -29.61 41.31 -3.65
C ARG A 671 -30.25 41.39 -2.27
N CYS A 672 -29.62 40.80 -1.25
CA CYS A 672 -29.98 40.95 0.16
C CYS A 672 -28.77 40.68 1.06
N ASP A 673 -28.71 41.28 2.25
CA ASP A 673 -27.51 41.29 3.12
C ASP A 673 -27.55 40.35 4.33
N LYS A 674 -28.67 39.64 4.55
CA LYS A 674 -28.90 38.82 5.75
C LYS A 674 -29.11 37.34 5.45
N SER A 675 -30.15 37.01 4.69
CA SER A 675 -30.44 35.60 4.33
C SER A 675 -31.46 35.46 3.21
N MET A 676 -31.37 34.37 2.44
CA MET A 676 -32.38 33.95 1.47
C MET A 676 -32.72 32.48 1.67
N ARG A 677 -34.02 32.16 1.79
CA ARG A 677 -34.55 30.79 1.79
C ARG A 677 -35.16 30.47 0.44
N ILE A 678 -34.91 29.27 -0.06
CA ILE A 678 -35.67 28.64 -1.15
C ILE A 678 -36.31 27.37 -0.58
N SER A 679 -37.63 27.27 -0.66
CA SER A 679 -38.41 26.05 -0.40
C SER A 679 -38.69 25.33 -1.72
N LEU A 680 -38.52 24.01 -1.74
CA LEU A 680 -38.79 23.14 -2.88
C LEU A 680 -40.06 22.31 -2.63
N SER A 681 -40.78 21.99 -3.71
CA SER A 681 -41.96 21.12 -3.66
C SER A 681 -41.62 19.63 -3.63
N SER A 682 -42.57 18.82 -3.14
CA SER A 682 -42.57 17.35 -3.28
C SER A 682 -43.06 16.96 -4.67
N LYS A 683 -42.41 15.99 -5.31
CA LYS A 683 -42.93 15.34 -6.53
C LYS A 683 -43.94 14.25 -6.18
N ASP A 684 -45.20 14.64 -6.06
CA ASP A 684 -46.32 13.71 -5.85
C ASP A 684 -46.69 12.99 -7.17
N GLY A 685 -45.93 11.94 -7.49
CA GLY A 685 -46.04 11.20 -8.77
C GLY A 685 -45.69 9.71 -8.69
N THR A 686 -46.67 8.90 -8.30
CA THR A 686 -46.79 7.43 -8.51
C THR A 686 -45.58 6.51 -8.20
N ASN A 687 -45.70 5.73 -7.12
CA ASN A 687 -45.25 4.33 -6.96
C ASN A 687 -44.07 3.80 -7.82
N ASP A 688 -42.84 4.25 -7.55
CA ASP A 688 -41.73 3.29 -7.44
C ASP A 688 -40.65 3.76 -6.44
N ARG A 689 -39.75 2.85 -6.07
CA ARG A 689 -38.94 2.86 -4.85
C ARG A 689 -38.09 4.12 -4.62
N SER A 690 -38.35 4.74 -3.47
CA SER A 690 -37.41 5.43 -2.58
C SER A 690 -36.33 6.29 -3.25
N LEU A 691 -36.69 7.53 -3.61
CA LEU A 691 -35.73 8.61 -3.82
C LEU A 691 -35.30 9.17 -2.45
N GLU A 692 -34.29 8.56 -1.83
CA GLU A 692 -33.61 9.15 -0.67
C GLU A 692 -32.54 10.15 -1.14
N GLY A 693 -32.86 11.45 -1.13
CA GLY A 693 -31.90 12.52 -1.44
C GLY A 693 -32.51 13.75 -2.11
N PRO A 694 -31.69 14.75 -2.49
CA PRO A 694 -32.15 16.00 -3.11
C PRO A 694 -32.96 15.80 -4.41
N GLU A 695 -32.74 14.70 -5.14
CA GLU A 695 -33.48 14.34 -6.36
C GLU A 695 -35.00 14.16 -6.16
N ALA A 696 -35.46 13.92 -4.92
CA ALA A 696 -36.89 13.87 -4.61
C ALA A 696 -37.58 15.24 -4.68
N PHE A 697 -36.82 16.33 -4.50
CA PHE A 697 -37.32 17.69 -4.42
C PHE A 697 -36.99 18.44 -5.70
N SER A 698 -38.01 18.79 -6.46
CA SER A 698 -37.87 19.64 -7.65
C SER A 698 -39.16 20.41 -7.92
N GLU A 699 -39.01 21.46 -8.72
CA GLU A 699 -39.84 22.68 -8.68
C GLU A 699 -39.66 23.48 -7.37
N VAL A 700 -39.70 24.80 -7.51
CA VAL A 700 -39.52 25.76 -6.40
C VAL A 700 -40.91 26.18 -5.94
N ASP A 701 -41.22 26.01 -4.66
CA ASP A 701 -42.47 26.47 -4.06
C ASP A 701 -42.40 27.98 -3.75
N LYS A 702 -41.36 28.38 -3.01
CA LYS A 702 -41.31 29.71 -2.38
C LYS A 702 -39.89 30.20 -2.20
N ILE A 703 -39.66 31.50 -2.44
CA ILE A 703 -38.40 32.18 -2.12
C ILE A 703 -38.68 33.29 -1.10
N VAL A 704 -37.89 33.36 -0.03
CA VAL A 704 -37.98 34.42 0.99
C VAL A 704 -36.61 35.05 1.19
N ALA A 705 -36.42 36.29 0.75
CA ALA A 705 -35.21 37.06 0.95
C ALA A 705 -35.41 38.09 2.07
N LEU A 706 -34.41 38.27 2.92
CA LEU A 706 -34.44 39.14 4.09
C LEU A 706 -33.16 39.98 4.16
N GLY A 707 -33.31 41.23 4.61
CA GLY A 707 -32.21 42.17 4.81
C GLY A 707 -31.93 43.01 3.55
N ASN A 708 -32.14 44.33 3.66
CA ASN A 708 -31.90 45.36 2.64
C ASN A 708 -32.09 44.89 1.18
N VAL A 709 -33.26 44.29 0.92
CA VAL A 709 -33.50 43.58 -0.34
C VAL A 709 -33.64 44.59 -1.48
N MET A 710 -32.89 44.37 -2.55
CA MET A 710 -32.96 45.18 -3.78
C MET A 710 -33.14 44.27 -4.99
N ILE A 711 -34.22 44.48 -5.73
CA ILE A 711 -34.49 43.76 -6.98
C ILE A 711 -34.36 44.74 -8.14
N SER A 712 -33.55 44.40 -9.13
CA SER A 712 -33.38 45.16 -10.36
C SER A 712 -33.80 44.29 -11.55
N ARG A 713 -34.91 44.63 -12.21
CA ARG A 713 -35.27 44.01 -13.49
C ARG A 713 -34.42 44.61 -14.60
N MET A 714 -33.74 43.76 -15.35
CA MET A 714 -33.03 44.16 -16.57
C MET A 714 -34.05 44.13 -17.73
N PRO A 715 -34.34 45.26 -18.37
CA PRO A 715 -35.31 45.31 -19.45
C PRO A 715 -34.63 45.14 -20.82
N GLU A 716 -35.45 45.02 -21.87
CA GLU A 716 -34.98 45.01 -23.26
C GLU A 716 -34.14 46.26 -23.61
N VAL A 717 -33.27 46.11 -24.63
CA VAL A 717 -32.26 47.10 -25.02
C VAL A 717 -32.89 48.46 -25.34
N GLY A 718 -32.69 49.43 -24.45
CA GLY A 718 -33.17 50.81 -24.58
C GLY A 718 -34.19 51.24 -23.52
N ALA A 719 -34.77 50.32 -22.76
CA ALA A 719 -35.70 50.65 -21.67
C ALA A 719 -34.98 50.94 -20.35
N GLN A 720 -35.63 51.71 -19.46
CA GLN A 720 -35.08 52.07 -18.15
C GLN A 720 -35.35 50.98 -17.11
N PRO A 721 -34.36 50.58 -16.28
CA PRO A 721 -34.50 49.48 -15.33
C PRO A 721 -35.51 49.83 -14.23
N VAL A 722 -36.21 48.79 -13.77
CA VAL A 722 -37.12 48.87 -12.62
C VAL A 722 -36.36 48.40 -11.39
N ILE A 723 -36.24 49.28 -10.40
CA ILE A 723 -35.56 49.00 -9.13
C ILE A 723 -36.59 49.00 -8.01
N ALA A 724 -36.72 47.87 -7.32
CA ALA A 724 -37.54 47.68 -6.15
C ALA A 724 -36.66 47.50 -4.89
N ARG A 725 -37.15 47.96 -3.73
CA ARG A 725 -36.47 47.89 -2.43
C ARG A 725 -37.45 47.55 -1.31
N SER A 726 -37.03 46.75 -0.33
CA SER A 726 -37.77 46.45 0.92
C SER A 726 -36.89 45.77 1.97
N ALA A 727 -37.35 45.66 3.23
CA ALA A 727 -36.61 44.90 4.26
C ALA A 727 -36.74 43.37 4.08
N ALA A 728 -37.82 42.92 3.44
CA ALA A 728 -38.10 41.52 3.12
C ALA A 728 -38.80 41.39 1.76
N VAL A 729 -38.64 40.23 1.13
CA VAL A 729 -39.34 39.82 -0.08
C VAL A 729 -39.84 38.39 0.07
N THR A 730 -41.02 38.11 -0.48
CA THR A 730 -41.53 36.75 -0.66
C THR A 730 -42.01 36.56 -2.09
N TYR A 731 -41.44 35.59 -2.81
CA TYR A 731 -41.95 35.08 -4.07
C TYR A 731 -42.63 33.73 -3.82
N GLU A 732 -43.74 33.49 -4.49
CA GLU A 732 -44.54 32.26 -4.38
C GLU A 732 -44.85 31.75 -5.79
N ALA A 733 -44.27 30.60 -6.17
CA ALA A 733 -44.27 30.15 -7.55
C ALA A 733 -45.67 29.73 -8.04
N ALA A 734 -46.45 29.08 -7.17
CA ALA A 734 -47.82 28.63 -7.47
C ALA A 734 -48.77 29.77 -7.89
N THR A 735 -48.47 31.02 -7.53
CA THR A 735 -49.23 32.22 -7.90
C THR A 735 -48.41 33.22 -8.71
N GLY A 736 -47.12 32.91 -8.96
CA GLY A 736 -46.09 33.83 -9.45
C GLY A 736 -46.04 35.20 -8.76
N THR A 737 -46.57 35.31 -7.53
CA THR A 737 -46.76 36.59 -6.85
C THR A 737 -45.49 36.98 -6.07
N LEU A 738 -45.06 38.23 -6.23
CA LEU A 738 -43.88 38.79 -5.56
C LEU A 738 -44.31 39.90 -4.58
N ALA A 739 -44.19 39.64 -3.29
CA ALA A 739 -44.54 40.57 -2.22
C ALA A 739 -43.29 41.24 -1.62
N LEU A 740 -43.16 42.56 -1.81
CA LEU A 740 -42.22 43.40 -1.07
C LEU A 740 -42.84 43.81 0.27
N ARG A 741 -42.16 43.55 1.39
CA ARG A 741 -42.71 43.78 2.74
C ARG A 741 -41.67 44.32 3.72
N GLY A 742 -42.13 45.10 4.70
CA GLY A 742 -41.34 45.50 5.86
C GLY A 742 -40.33 46.62 5.58
N GLY A 743 -40.03 47.40 6.64
CA GLY A 743 -39.44 48.73 6.47
C GLY A 743 -40.34 49.60 5.59
N ARG A 744 -39.72 50.43 4.76
CA ARG A 744 -40.40 51.25 3.75
C ARG A 744 -40.15 50.66 2.36
N PRO A 745 -41.09 49.89 1.78
CA PRO A 745 -40.93 49.42 0.42
C PRO A 745 -41.01 50.58 -0.59
N ALA A 746 -40.22 50.49 -1.65
CA ALA A 746 -40.20 51.46 -2.73
C ALA A 746 -39.99 50.78 -4.09
N ILE A 747 -40.55 51.36 -5.15
CA ILE A 747 -40.30 50.98 -6.54
C ILE A 747 -40.03 52.23 -7.38
N ARG A 748 -39.04 52.16 -8.28
CA ARG A 748 -38.64 53.26 -9.16
C ARG A 748 -38.34 52.76 -10.57
N GLN A 749 -38.83 53.48 -11.58
CA GLN A 749 -38.44 53.35 -12.98
C GLN A 749 -38.04 54.73 -13.51
N GLY A 750 -36.73 54.95 -13.70
CA GLY A 750 -36.20 56.23 -14.16
C GLY A 750 -36.36 57.36 -13.14
N LYS A 751 -37.22 58.33 -13.47
CA LYS A 751 -37.66 59.39 -12.55
C LYS A 751 -38.93 59.03 -11.78
N SER A 752 -39.79 58.18 -12.34
CA SER A 752 -41.08 57.81 -11.74
C SER A 752 -40.88 56.83 -10.59
N TYR A 753 -41.57 57.01 -9.45
CA TYR A 753 -41.44 56.17 -8.27
C TYR A 753 -42.70 56.15 -7.39
N PHE A 754 -42.77 55.13 -6.53
CA PHE A 754 -43.62 55.04 -5.35
C PHE A 754 -42.75 54.67 -4.14
N GLU A 755 -42.93 55.34 -3.00
CA GLU A 755 -42.17 55.12 -1.78
C GLU A 755 -43.06 55.22 -0.54
N ALA A 756 -43.02 54.18 0.31
CA ALA A 756 -43.79 54.13 1.56
C ALA A 756 -43.24 55.12 2.59
N GLN A 757 -44.12 55.97 3.15
CA GLN A 757 -43.75 56.92 4.20
C GLN A 757 -43.89 56.32 5.61
N GLU A 758 -44.58 55.19 5.72
CA GLU A 758 -44.85 54.44 6.95
C GLU A 758 -44.22 53.05 6.88
N ASP A 759 -43.74 52.56 8.02
CA ASP A 759 -43.07 51.26 8.12
C ASP A 759 -44.11 50.13 8.16
N GLY A 760 -43.86 49.05 7.41
CA GLY A 760 -44.72 47.85 7.40
C GLY A 760 -45.79 47.82 6.30
N LEU A 761 -45.87 48.87 5.46
CA LEU A 761 -46.57 48.81 4.19
C LEU A 761 -45.97 47.73 3.26
N TYR A 762 -46.70 47.37 2.20
CA TYR A 762 -46.29 46.35 1.24
C TYR A 762 -46.67 46.70 -0.21
N ILE A 763 -45.96 46.09 -1.15
CA ILE A 763 -46.28 46.08 -2.58
C ILE A 763 -46.41 44.62 -3.04
N LEU A 764 -47.50 44.27 -3.70
CA LEU A 764 -47.68 42.95 -4.33
C LEU A 764 -47.56 43.10 -5.84
N PHE A 765 -46.67 42.37 -6.50
CA PHE A 765 -46.61 42.25 -7.96
C PHE A 765 -47.20 40.91 -8.40
N TYR A 766 -47.99 40.94 -9.46
CA TYR A 766 -48.63 39.78 -10.07
C TYR A 766 -47.94 39.38 -11.39
N PRO A 767 -48.10 38.14 -11.88
CA PRO A 767 -47.41 37.65 -13.09
C PRO A 767 -47.66 38.48 -14.35
N ASN A 768 -48.86 39.07 -14.46
CA ASN A 768 -49.25 39.96 -15.56
C ASN A 768 -48.53 41.34 -15.55
N GLY A 769 -47.68 41.61 -14.55
CA GLY A 769 -46.96 42.87 -14.38
C GLY A 769 -47.74 44.00 -13.69
N SER A 770 -48.99 43.79 -13.27
CA SER A 770 -49.70 44.74 -12.40
C SER A 770 -49.23 44.63 -10.94
N PHE A 771 -49.44 45.69 -10.14
CA PHE A 771 -49.14 45.67 -8.72
C PHE A 771 -50.20 46.36 -7.85
N GLU A 772 -50.31 45.92 -6.60
CA GLU A 772 -51.13 46.52 -5.54
C GLU A 772 -50.24 47.21 -4.51
N LEU A 773 -50.66 48.38 -4.02
CA LEU A 773 -50.07 49.10 -2.88
C LEU A 773 -50.98 48.95 -1.66
N SER A 774 -50.43 48.52 -0.52
CA SER A 774 -51.20 48.43 0.73
C SER A 774 -51.71 49.80 1.19
N ARG A 775 -52.93 49.87 1.72
CA ARG A 775 -53.51 51.10 2.29
C ARG A 775 -52.61 51.70 3.40
N GLY A 776 -52.09 52.90 3.16
CA GLY A 776 -51.21 53.66 4.06
C GLY A 776 -50.70 54.94 3.40
N ALA A 777 -49.74 55.62 4.01
CA ALA A 777 -49.11 56.82 3.43
C ALA A 777 -48.02 56.48 2.39
N TRP A 778 -48.22 56.96 1.16
CA TRP A 778 -47.29 56.80 0.04
C TRP A 778 -46.92 58.15 -0.56
N GLU A 779 -45.65 58.31 -0.91
CA GLU A 779 -45.17 59.34 -1.84
C GLU A 779 -45.09 58.74 -3.25
N GLN A 780 -45.48 59.51 -4.27
CA GLN A 780 -45.49 59.07 -5.66
C GLN A 780 -45.12 60.20 -6.62
N PHE A 781 -44.38 59.86 -7.68
CA PHE A 781 -44.03 60.78 -8.75
C PHE A 781 -44.07 60.08 -10.10
N PHE A 782 -44.53 60.78 -11.14
CA PHE A 782 -44.56 60.30 -12.52
C PHE A 782 -44.03 61.39 -13.45
N ASP A 783 -42.98 61.10 -14.22
CA ASP A 783 -42.65 61.95 -15.37
C ASP A 783 -43.55 61.57 -16.55
N LEU A 784 -44.56 62.39 -16.83
CA LEU A 784 -45.54 62.18 -17.91
C LEU A 784 -44.95 62.26 -19.33
N ARG A 785 -43.64 62.47 -19.48
CA ARG A 785 -42.91 62.41 -20.77
C ARG A 785 -42.18 61.09 -20.96
N ASP A 786 -41.77 60.44 -19.87
CA ASP A 786 -41.21 59.09 -19.91
C ASP A 786 -42.39 58.11 -19.93
N LYS A 787 -42.48 57.23 -20.94
CA LYS A 787 -43.55 56.20 -21.02
C LYS A 787 -43.43 55.06 -19.98
N ASN A 788 -42.70 55.32 -18.91
CA ASN A 788 -42.52 54.44 -17.76
C ASN A 788 -43.89 54.20 -17.11
N PHE A 789 -44.14 52.95 -16.71
CA PHE A 789 -45.42 52.50 -16.18
C PHE A 789 -46.67 52.66 -17.09
N GLU A 790 -46.61 53.18 -18.33
CA GLU A 790 -47.82 53.44 -19.16
C GLU A 790 -48.67 52.18 -19.45
N LYS A 791 -48.06 50.99 -19.55
CA LYS A 791 -48.80 49.71 -19.71
C LYS A 791 -49.78 49.41 -18.56
N LEU A 792 -49.68 50.09 -17.43
CA LEU A 792 -50.56 49.91 -16.26
C LEU A 792 -51.87 50.72 -16.33
N ARG A 793 -52.08 51.56 -17.37
CA ARG A 793 -53.33 52.33 -17.53
C ARG A 793 -54.45 51.59 -18.28
N GLN A 794 -54.15 50.52 -19.02
CA GLN A 794 -55.16 49.81 -19.83
C GLN A 794 -55.83 48.67 -19.06
N ARG A 795 -56.68 49.03 -18.07
CA ARG A 795 -57.87 48.27 -17.65
C ARG A 795 -58.71 49.11 -16.68
N ALA A 796 -59.76 49.73 -17.23
CA ALA A 796 -60.79 50.46 -16.47
C ALA A 796 -62.14 50.48 -17.22
N ASP A 797 -62.11 50.64 -18.54
CA ASP A 797 -63.29 50.92 -19.37
C ASP A 797 -63.73 49.75 -20.30
N ASP A 798 -63.46 48.49 -19.92
CA ASP A 798 -63.95 47.27 -20.60
C ASP A 798 -64.50 46.25 -19.57
N GLN A 799 -65.67 46.56 -19.00
CA GLN A 799 -66.55 45.60 -18.31
C GLN A 799 -68.02 46.06 -18.32
#